data_AF-V4NRV4-F1
#
_entry.id   AF-V4NRV4-F1
#
_cell.length_a   1.000
_cell.length_b   1.000
_cell.length_c   1.000
_cell.angle_alpha   90.00
_cell.angle_beta   90.00
_cell.angle_gamma   90.00
#
_symmetry.space_group_name_H-M   'P 1'
#
loop_
_entity.id
_entity.type
_entity.pdbx_description
1 polymer ?
#
loop_
_entity_poly.entity_id
_entity_poly.type
_entity_poly.pdbx_seq_one_letter_code
_entity_poly.pdbx_strand_id
1 'polypeptide(L)'
;MAALAAGLLAATPVHAQQLSDSDDPNVWAGQVGAAGLTVQPGYQYIASTSGDLHLHTTPPGSPYFTVNFTRKTRAFQFLVNNWATCCLPSVMNYSLDGGPVQQFGIRTTPDANEQSYLGLIAATPFTSITLYAPPSDDSVSVDGFWYALNISPIDTAEPYYLASELGQWVTPDFEGGTLRMDQVGGVYGQNFTVSASAGNTIDAFGHTATFTGNFSNATTGVPGSITLSDSVGGGQVVVEAAWGSVGDALGTVTNHTSLTVGATGQIHAQQVVNNGTLSVANGGTVLAALSNAGTVSNAGTLAGGVVNDGDFTSTGTVGGGVINSAAFTANGGQVNGAISNLAGGDFDIAGTVTSDSTFANAGDLTVTSGSYGLTGALTNGDEVLVQSGAALNAGSLVNQASATVSNNGSVAAAGSNAGNITNAGLWSGSLVNTGLVSNLAAGTLSGPVSNSASLNSAGTVSGWFDNIGTVMATGGAVTGGVDNHDAGTVTIAGAVTGAGSFTNRNTAQLRVTGGSLTGLASLNNSSTHTQGVTTAAGTTLSADLITNAAGSRIDNAGTLTAATRFDNAGSVVTTGVLNGPLFNAAGGQVWAQGQVFGPVDNSGVFEVTGALTNNGDGFVNRGVLTVKGNFTGLAGLTNISTQTQSVTIAGGATLSAGQIANGAASQVTNAGTVTVTSLFDNAGGLTSTGTLNGPLFNTGQVWARGQVNGAVDNSGQFVVTGALTGNGAGFLNRSTLTVGGNSYTGLGAADNRAAISIGTGSATGTLGAASFSNSGSVAMANGLTGDRVVLSGAYTGTAGSSLSFDANLGSNGNLSDRLSAGSTSGQTRVSIRNTAASRIYFSAPIVLISGGSGGGTFTAAADAQTQAALSSNNVVDYSFRQIVGGNDWGVVAALNTGAVATVPAHTRAFAVSLTDFYPDAHDLAAEAEGDGWSGRIWGRAVRGGNRFDMTTTASDAYSPAAEQTVRLAFDGFQGGGDVQRSGGWGSLQLGVTGGQVHGRAKDELYRSRYDMPFYGVYAVASGEHILASLQAYSGELEMTPDDFLSARPVDGTVDTLAASLAALFPVGEYTVEPYAAYSSSRVKTDVVGLDSGLGSLDSRPLTVTTAGLGVRLSTEDMRGVVRLRPFVLLGLAEDQGDPAVTAFMPAGGADPVTLTTQASGSYTRIASGVEARFGNGAEAYLRGEARIGEDLTGFSVVAGARMAF
;
A
#
# COMPACT_ATOMS: atom_id res chain seq x y z
N MET A 1 13.29 -101.96 -54.36
CA MET A 1 12.70 -102.98 -55.27
C MET A 1 13.53 -104.25 -55.46
N ALA A 2 14.55 -104.55 -54.63
CA ALA A 2 15.23 -105.86 -54.62
C ALA A 2 15.19 -106.58 -53.26
N ALA A 3 14.36 -106.12 -52.30
CA ALA A 3 14.24 -106.70 -50.96
C ALA A 3 12.79 -107.10 -50.57
N LEU A 4 11.81 -106.94 -51.48
CA LEU A 4 10.41 -107.31 -51.21
C LEU A 4 10.06 -108.77 -51.59
N ALA A 5 11.03 -109.56 -52.06
CA ALA A 5 10.81 -110.91 -52.57
C ALA A 5 11.16 -112.04 -51.58
N ALA A 6 11.55 -111.74 -50.34
CA ALA A 6 12.05 -112.74 -49.39
C ALA A 6 11.23 -112.89 -48.08
N GLY A 7 10.18 -112.10 -47.86
CA GLY A 7 9.46 -112.06 -46.57
C GLY A 7 8.16 -112.86 -46.47
N LEU A 8 7.54 -113.25 -47.59
CA LEU A 8 6.18 -113.83 -47.58
C LEU A 8 6.15 -115.37 -47.76
N LEU A 9 7.30 -116.04 -47.65
CA LEU A 9 7.45 -117.49 -47.85
C LEU A 9 7.75 -118.28 -46.56
N ALA A 10 7.57 -117.65 -45.39
CA ALA A 10 7.82 -118.28 -44.10
C ALA A 10 6.64 -118.08 -43.12
N ALA A 11 5.53 -118.76 -43.37
CA ALA A 11 4.58 -119.12 -42.34
C ALA A 11 4.04 -120.54 -42.63
N THR A 12 4.32 -121.44 -41.70
CA THR A 12 4.02 -122.88 -41.71
C THR A 12 2.52 -123.20 -41.79
N PRO A 13 2.11 -124.32 -42.42
CA PRO A 13 0.72 -124.72 -42.54
C PRO A 13 0.19 -125.33 -41.23
N VAL A 14 -1.00 -124.91 -40.78
CA VAL A 14 -1.74 -125.58 -39.70
C VAL A 14 -3.08 -126.07 -40.24
N HIS A 15 -3.14 -127.39 -40.43
CA HIS A 15 -4.28 -128.31 -40.49
C HIS A 15 -5.69 -127.74 -40.76
N ALA A 16 -6.18 -127.98 -41.98
CA ALA A 16 -7.61 -128.07 -42.27
C ALA A 16 -8.11 -129.49 -41.91
N GLN A 17 -9.12 -129.57 -41.05
CA GLN A 17 -9.77 -130.82 -40.68
C GLN A 17 -10.87 -131.13 -41.70
N GLN A 18 -10.81 -132.34 -42.25
CA GLN A 18 -11.72 -132.96 -43.20
C GLN A 18 -13.14 -133.09 -42.60
N LEU A 19 -14.19 -132.63 -43.30
CA LEU A 19 -15.57 -133.05 -43.07
C LEU A 19 -16.05 -133.80 -44.33
N SER A 20 -16.36 -135.08 -44.12
CA SER A 20 -16.75 -136.08 -45.12
C SER A 20 -18.21 -135.95 -45.57
N ASP A 21 -18.46 -136.40 -46.81
CA ASP A 21 -19.74 -136.68 -47.45
C ASP A 21 -20.87 -137.18 -46.53
N SER A 22 -22.08 -136.66 -46.77
CA SER A 22 -23.29 -137.49 -46.83
C SER A 22 -24.37 -136.83 -47.69
N ASP A 23 -24.82 -137.56 -48.71
CA ASP A 23 -25.98 -137.30 -49.57
C ASP A 23 -27.26 -136.96 -48.79
N ASP A 24 -27.92 -135.84 -49.11
CA ASP A 24 -29.39 -135.74 -49.06
C ASP A 24 -29.90 -134.52 -49.89
N PRO A 25 -30.81 -134.70 -50.88
CA PRO A 25 -31.35 -133.60 -51.66
C PRO A 25 -32.65 -133.07 -51.02
N ASN A 26 -32.72 -131.75 -50.83
CA ASN A 26 -33.85 -130.93 -50.34
C ASN A 26 -34.03 -130.80 -48.80
N VAL A 27 -33.42 -129.76 -48.22
CA VAL A 27 -34.14 -128.86 -47.29
C VAL A 27 -33.63 -127.42 -47.49
N TRP A 28 -34.45 -126.55 -48.08
CA TRP A 28 -34.28 -125.10 -48.04
C TRP A 28 -35.15 -124.51 -46.92
N ALA A 29 -34.62 -123.45 -46.28
CA ALA A 29 -35.22 -122.51 -45.32
C ALA A 29 -35.21 -122.87 -43.81
N GLY A 30 -34.46 -122.09 -43.02
CA GLY A 30 -34.71 -121.92 -41.57
C GLY A 30 -33.49 -121.76 -40.65
N GLN A 31 -33.12 -120.50 -40.37
CA GLN A 31 -32.69 -119.93 -39.07
C GLN A 31 -31.48 -120.47 -38.24
N VAL A 32 -30.58 -119.51 -37.91
CA VAL A 32 -29.69 -119.37 -36.72
C VAL A 32 -28.50 -120.35 -36.64
N GLY A 33 -27.25 -119.96 -36.35
CA GLY A 33 -26.70 -118.72 -35.86
C GLY A 33 -25.17 -118.81 -35.69
N ALA A 34 -24.61 -117.71 -35.20
CA ALA A 34 -23.19 -117.48 -35.01
C ALA A 34 -22.46 -118.58 -34.20
N ALA A 35 -21.42 -119.14 -34.81
CA ALA A 35 -20.24 -119.60 -34.09
C ALA A 35 -19.03 -119.51 -35.04
N GLY A 36 -18.11 -118.61 -34.70
CA GLY A 36 -16.69 -118.71 -35.06
C GLY A 36 -16.34 -118.64 -36.54
N LEU A 37 -16.47 -117.46 -37.15
CA LEU A 37 -15.52 -117.06 -38.19
C LEU A 37 -15.09 -115.61 -37.93
N THR A 38 -13.96 -115.45 -37.24
CA THR A 38 -13.27 -114.18 -37.11
C THR A 38 -12.75 -113.81 -38.48
N VAL A 39 -13.50 -113.00 -39.22
CA VAL A 39 -13.03 -112.41 -40.49
C VAL A 39 -11.94 -111.42 -40.11
N GLN A 40 -10.72 -111.63 -40.62
CA GLN A 40 -9.65 -110.66 -40.47
C GLN A 40 -10.07 -109.33 -41.10
N PRO A 41 -9.83 -108.19 -40.42
CA PRO A 41 -10.07 -106.87 -40.97
C PRO A 41 -9.36 -106.72 -42.31
N GLY A 42 -10.07 -106.23 -43.33
CA GLY A 42 -9.54 -106.04 -44.68
C GLY A 42 -9.91 -107.13 -45.68
N TYR A 43 -10.47 -108.28 -45.28
CA TYR A 43 -10.91 -109.30 -46.23
C TYR A 43 -12.43 -109.21 -46.49
N GLN A 44 -12.82 -108.89 -47.73
CA GLN A 44 -14.23 -108.99 -48.15
C GLN A 44 -14.47 -110.32 -48.85
N TYR A 45 -15.39 -111.11 -48.28
CA TYR A 45 -15.84 -112.37 -48.87
C TYR A 45 -16.99 -112.07 -49.84
N ILE A 46 -16.80 -112.35 -51.13
CA ILE A 46 -17.86 -112.27 -52.13
C ILE A 46 -18.22 -113.70 -52.52
N ALA A 47 -19.28 -114.27 -51.92
CA ALA A 47 -19.84 -115.54 -52.37
C ALA A 47 -20.84 -115.27 -53.51
N SER A 48 -20.62 -115.87 -54.69
CA SER A 48 -21.70 -115.97 -55.69
C SER A 48 -22.44 -117.30 -55.49
N THR A 49 -23.76 -117.26 -55.60
CA THR A 49 -24.59 -118.46 -55.68
C THR A 49 -24.38 -119.13 -57.04
N SER A 50 -23.69 -120.27 -57.03
CA SER A 50 -23.60 -121.30 -58.08
C SER A 50 -24.04 -120.90 -59.50
N GLY A 51 -23.07 -120.59 -60.35
CA GLY A 51 -23.27 -120.45 -61.79
C GLY A 51 -21.92 -120.32 -62.50
N ASP A 52 -21.45 -121.41 -63.12
CA ASP A 52 -20.20 -121.46 -63.90
C ASP A 52 -20.17 -120.37 -64.98
N LEU A 53 -19.16 -119.49 -64.94
CA LEU A 53 -18.97 -118.47 -65.97
C LEU A 53 -18.12 -119.04 -67.12
N HIS A 54 -18.78 -119.46 -68.22
CA HIS A 54 -18.12 -119.86 -69.46
C HIS A 54 -17.94 -118.66 -70.41
N LEU A 55 -16.69 -118.30 -70.75
CA LEU A 55 -16.37 -117.31 -71.80
C LEU A 55 -16.20 -118.03 -73.15
N HIS A 56 -17.07 -117.77 -74.14
CA HIS A 56 -17.02 -118.36 -75.49
C HIS A 56 -16.66 -117.31 -76.55
N THR A 57 -15.85 -117.68 -77.56
CA THR A 57 -15.44 -116.85 -78.70
C THR A 57 -16.24 -117.18 -79.97
N THR A 58 -16.85 -116.17 -80.62
CA THR A 58 -17.04 -115.91 -82.08
C THR A 58 -18.31 -115.07 -82.36
N PRO A 59 -18.31 -114.02 -83.23
CA PRO A 59 -17.29 -113.05 -83.67
C PRO A 59 -17.59 -111.59 -83.20
N PRO A 60 -16.86 -110.56 -83.67
CA PRO A 60 -15.68 -109.92 -83.07
C PRO A 60 -15.98 -109.03 -81.83
N GLY A 61 -15.24 -109.28 -80.75
CA GLY A 61 -15.19 -108.46 -79.53
C GLY A 61 -14.70 -109.34 -78.39
N SER A 62 -13.49 -109.09 -77.86
CA SER A 62 -12.88 -109.94 -76.83
C SER A 62 -13.83 -110.08 -75.63
N PRO A 63 -14.30 -111.29 -75.25
CA PRO A 63 -15.15 -111.44 -74.09
C PRO A 63 -14.35 -111.07 -72.84
N TYR A 64 -14.89 -110.16 -72.06
CA TYR A 64 -14.28 -109.67 -70.82
C TYR A 64 -15.26 -109.80 -69.65
N PHE A 65 -14.72 -110.04 -68.46
CA PHE A 65 -15.49 -110.12 -67.22
C PHE A 65 -14.95 -109.09 -66.24
N THR A 66 -15.82 -108.22 -65.72
CA THR A 66 -15.45 -107.14 -64.80
C THR A 66 -16.02 -107.39 -63.41
N VAL A 67 -15.16 -107.42 -62.39
CA VAL A 67 -15.55 -107.41 -60.98
C VAL A 67 -15.39 -106.00 -60.44
N ASN A 68 -16.44 -105.45 -59.84
CA ASN A 68 -16.40 -104.15 -59.15
C ASN A 68 -16.38 -104.38 -57.63
N PHE A 69 -15.54 -103.65 -56.92
CA PHE A 69 -15.39 -103.72 -55.48
C PHE A 69 -16.07 -102.52 -54.81
N THR A 70 -16.68 -102.73 -53.64
CA THR A 70 -17.31 -101.67 -52.84
C THR A 70 -16.30 -100.79 -52.09
N ARG A 71 -15.07 -101.26 -51.93
CA ARG A 71 -13.91 -100.49 -51.43
C ARG A 71 -12.77 -100.67 -52.42
N LYS A 72 -11.78 -99.77 -52.42
CA LYS A 72 -10.57 -99.98 -53.22
C LYS A 72 -9.87 -101.25 -52.74
N THR A 73 -9.34 -102.03 -53.68
CA THR A 73 -8.71 -103.33 -53.44
C THR A 73 -7.28 -103.29 -53.98
N ARG A 74 -6.32 -103.88 -53.27
CA ARG A 74 -4.91 -103.96 -53.74
C ARG A 74 -4.47 -105.35 -54.13
N ALA A 75 -5.07 -106.36 -53.50
CA ALA A 75 -4.86 -107.74 -53.86
C ALA A 75 -6.23 -108.37 -54.16
N PHE A 76 -6.33 -108.99 -55.33
CA PHE A 76 -7.49 -109.76 -55.73
C PHE A 76 -7.04 -111.15 -56.11
N GLN A 77 -7.62 -112.14 -55.45
CA GLN A 77 -7.32 -113.53 -55.69
C GLN A 77 -8.59 -114.27 -56.04
N PHE A 78 -8.51 -115.14 -57.04
CA PHE A 78 -9.60 -116.01 -57.46
C PHE A 78 -9.13 -117.42 -57.79
N LEU A 79 -10.04 -118.38 -57.67
CA LEU A 79 -9.81 -119.78 -58.02
C LEU A 79 -10.18 -120.07 -59.47
N VAL A 80 -9.35 -120.89 -60.12
CA VAL A 80 -9.62 -121.45 -61.45
C VAL A 80 -9.55 -122.98 -61.34
N ASN A 81 -10.62 -123.68 -61.76
CA ASN A 81 -10.70 -125.15 -61.73
C ASN A 81 -10.14 -125.76 -63.02
N ASN A 82 -9.36 -126.84 -62.89
CA ASN A 82 -8.51 -127.38 -63.96
C ASN A 82 -9.01 -128.75 -64.46
N TRP A 83 -10.00 -128.79 -65.35
CA TRP A 83 -10.49 -130.04 -65.97
C TRP A 83 -10.25 -130.11 -67.49
N ALA A 84 -8.99 -129.98 -67.94
CA ALA A 84 -8.47 -130.54 -69.20
C ALA A 84 -6.97 -130.22 -69.37
N THR A 85 -6.10 -131.24 -69.34
CA THR A 85 -4.66 -131.10 -69.64
C THR A 85 -4.39 -131.19 -71.14
N CYS A 86 -4.17 -130.07 -71.80
CA CYS A 86 -2.99 -129.78 -72.66
C CYS A 86 -3.19 -128.39 -73.27
N CYS A 87 -2.30 -127.44 -72.95
CA CYS A 87 -2.28 -126.03 -73.45
C CYS A 87 -3.05 -124.97 -72.64
N LEU A 88 -2.74 -124.80 -71.35
CA LEU A 88 -3.09 -123.54 -70.67
C LEU A 88 -2.15 -122.42 -71.15
N PRO A 89 -2.65 -121.23 -71.52
CA PRO A 89 -1.79 -120.10 -71.86
C PRO A 89 -1.01 -119.67 -70.62
N SER A 90 0.30 -119.48 -70.78
CA SER A 90 1.21 -119.11 -69.69
C SER A 90 0.90 -117.74 -69.07
N VAL A 91 -0.02 -116.96 -69.66
CA VAL A 91 -0.35 -115.58 -69.31
C VAL A 91 -1.85 -115.30 -69.53
N MET A 92 -2.47 -114.56 -68.60
CA MET A 92 -3.84 -114.03 -68.74
C MET A 92 -3.80 -112.50 -68.83
N ASN A 93 -4.65 -111.95 -69.70
CA ASN A 93 -4.78 -110.51 -69.92
C ASN A 93 -5.79 -109.92 -68.92
N TYR A 94 -5.45 -108.80 -68.29
CA TYR A 94 -6.34 -108.08 -67.39
C TYR A 94 -6.19 -106.56 -67.54
N SER A 95 -7.22 -105.81 -67.18
CA SER A 95 -7.21 -104.36 -67.03
C SER A 95 -7.74 -104.00 -65.66
N LEU A 96 -7.13 -103.01 -65.01
CA LEU A 96 -7.58 -102.45 -63.74
C LEU A 96 -8.20 -101.09 -64.03
N ASP A 97 -9.42 -100.86 -63.54
CA ASP A 97 -10.18 -99.59 -63.71
C ASP A 97 -10.20 -99.06 -65.16
N GLY A 98 -10.26 -99.96 -66.15
CA GLY A 98 -10.29 -99.59 -67.57
C GLY A 98 -8.95 -99.09 -68.14
N GLY A 99 -7.84 -99.25 -67.40
CA GLY A 99 -6.48 -98.95 -67.85
C GLY A 99 -5.93 -99.91 -68.91
N PRO A 100 -4.67 -99.72 -69.36
CA PRO A 100 -4.07 -100.55 -70.41
C PRO A 100 -4.05 -102.03 -70.01
N VAL A 101 -4.32 -102.91 -70.99
CA VAL A 101 -4.33 -104.37 -70.80
C VAL A 101 -2.92 -104.85 -70.46
N GLN A 102 -2.79 -105.52 -69.31
CA GLN A 102 -1.55 -106.10 -68.80
C GLN A 102 -1.64 -107.62 -68.79
N GLN A 103 -0.49 -108.29 -68.73
CA GLN A 103 -0.40 -109.75 -68.67
C GLN A 103 0.23 -110.19 -67.36
N PHE A 104 -0.34 -111.18 -66.67
CA PHE A 104 0.35 -111.86 -65.57
C PHE A 104 0.47 -113.36 -65.87
N GLY A 105 1.56 -113.97 -65.38
CA GLY A 105 1.85 -115.38 -65.60
C GLY A 105 1.05 -116.30 -64.69
N ILE A 106 0.49 -117.38 -65.23
CA ILE A 106 -0.22 -118.41 -64.46
C ILE A 106 0.81 -119.34 -63.82
N ARG A 107 0.85 -119.39 -62.48
CA ARG A 107 1.77 -120.26 -61.73
C ARG A 107 0.98 -121.44 -61.15
N THR A 108 1.13 -122.62 -61.76
CA THR A 108 0.54 -123.86 -61.25
C THR A 108 1.42 -124.44 -60.15
N THR A 109 0.82 -124.89 -59.05
CA THR A 109 1.51 -125.71 -58.04
C THR A 109 0.97 -127.14 -58.14
N PRO A 110 1.84 -128.17 -58.16
CA PRO A 110 1.39 -129.55 -58.27
C PRO A 110 1.05 -130.08 -56.88
N ASP A 111 -0.23 -130.10 -56.51
CA ASP A 111 -0.73 -130.93 -55.40
C ASP A 111 -2.21 -131.33 -55.62
N ALA A 112 -2.58 -132.47 -55.03
CA ALA A 112 -3.59 -133.44 -55.48
C ALA A 112 -5.09 -133.02 -55.49
N ASN A 113 -5.43 -131.71 -55.45
CA ASN A 113 -6.81 -131.22 -55.41
C ASN A 113 -7.21 -130.29 -56.58
N GLU A 114 -6.51 -130.31 -57.72
CA GLU A 114 -6.93 -129.70 -59.02
C GLU A 114 -7.38 -128.21 -59.01
N GLN A 115 -6.91 -127.38 -58.08
CA GLN A 115 -7.24 -125.95 -57.99
C GLN A 115 -6.01 -125.05 -58.22
N SER A 116 -6.11 -124.10 -59.16
CA SER A 116 -5.08 -123.08 -59.38
C SER A 116 -5.53 -121.74 -58.80
N TYR A 117 -4.65 -121.12 -58.00
CA TYR A 117 -4.90 -119.81 -57.40
C TYR A 117 -4.25 -118.72 -58.23
N LEU A 118 -5.04 -117.72 -58.61
CA LEU A 118 -4.57 -116.58 -59.39
C LEU A 118 -4.67 -115.33 -58.52
N GLY A 119 -3.53 -114.90 -58.00
CA GLY A 119 -3.42 -113.70 -57.16
C GLY A 119 -2.81 -112.55 -57.94
N LEU A 120 -3.56 -111.47 -58.08
CA LEU A 120 -3.03 -110.21 -58.57
C LEU A 120 -2.78 -109.28 -57.37
N ILE A 121 -1.54 -108.83 -57.21
CA ILE A 121 -1.21 -107.69 -56.34
C ILE A 121 -0.90 -106.51 -57.26
N ALA A 122 -1.78 -105.53 -57.28
CA ALA A 122 -1.58 -104.33 -58.08
C ALA A 122 -0.75 -103.31 -57.31
N ALA A 123 0.16 -102.63 -58.03
CA ALA A 123 0.97 -101.56 -57.46
C ALA A 123 0.11 -100.37 -56.98
N THR A 124 -1.05 -100.17 -57.59
CA THR A 124 -2.05 -99.15 -57.23
C THR A 124 -3.37 -99.82 -56.86
N PRO A 125 -4.07 -99.37 -55.81
CA PRO A 125 -5.41 -99.86 -55.51
C PRO A 125 -6.36 -99.64 -56.68
N PHE A 126 -7.23 -100.61 -56.94
CA PHE A 126 -8.23 -100.58 -58.01
C PHE A 126 -9.64 -100.79 -57.46
N THR A 127 -10.64 -100.22 -58.13
CA THR A 127 -12.06 -100.41 -57.80
C THR A 127 -12.75 -101.44 -58.68
N SER A 128 -12.11 -101.83 -59.77
CA SER A 128 -12.60 -102.85 -60.69
C SER A 128 -11.44 -103.56 -61.38
N ILE A 129 -11.62 -104.85 -61.65
CA ILE A 129 -10.71 -105.65 -62.46
C ILE A 129 -11.50 -106.29 -63.59
N THR A 130 -11.01 -106.09 -64.82
CA THR A 130 -11.55 -106.69 -66.03
C THR A 130 -10.59 -107.75 -66.53
N LEU A 131 -11.02 -109.00 -66.60
CA LEU A 131 -10.24 -110.11 -67.16
C LEU A 131 -10.63 -110.31 -68.62
N TYR A 132 -9.65 -110.45 -69.51
CA TYR A 132 -9.87 -110.72 -70.93
C TYR A 132 -9.51 -112.17 -71.27
N ALA A 133 -10.36 -112.84 -72.04
CA ALA A 133 -10.08 -114.18 -72.50
C ALA A 133 -8.83 -114.23 -73.42
N PRO A 134 -8.03 -115.32 -73.37
CA PRO A 134 -6.90 -115.53 -74.28
C PRO A 134 -7.37 -115.78 -75.74
N PRO A 135 -6.52 -115.56 -76.77
CA PRO A 135 -6.93 -115.60 -78.18
C PRO A 135 -7.15 -116.99 -78.80
N SER A 136 -7.00 -118.08 -78.03
CA SER A 136 -7.24 -119.47 -78.47
C SER A 136 -8.64 -119.94 -78.07
N ASP A 137 -9.25 -120.81 -78.87
CA ASP A 137 -10.65 -121.33 -78.76
C ASP A 137 -10.95 -122.16 -77.48
N ASP A 138 -10.21 -121.96 -76.38
CA ASP A 138 -10.37 -122.70 -75.13
C ASP A 138 -11.17 -121.91 -74.09
N SER A 139 -12.22 -122.54 -73.57
CA SER A 139 -13.07 -122.01 -72.49
C SER A 139 -12.37 -122.12 -71.13
N VAL A 140 -12.17 -121.00 -70.44
CA VAL A 140 -11.71 -120.96 -69.04
C VAL A 140 -12.93 -120.87 -68.12
N SER A 141 -13.13 -121.86 -67.23
CA SER A 141 -14.15 -121.84 -66.18
C SER A 141 -13.55 -121.34 -64.86
N VAL A 142 -14.23 -120.40 -64.20
CA VAL A 142 -13.78 -119.76 -62.95
C VAL A 142 -14.81 -120.03 -61.87
N ASP A 143 -14.38 -120.65 -60.76
CA ASP A 143 -15.28 -121.17 -59.73
C ASP A 143 -15.24 -120.33 -58.43
N GLY A 144 -16.34 -119.63 -58.17
CA GLY A 144 -16.96 -119.36 -56.87
C GLY A 144 -16.28 -118.50 -55.78
N PHE A 145 -14.96 -118.44 -55.64
CA PHE A 145 -14.32 -117.85 -54.45
C PHE A 145 -13.35 -116.71 -54.76
N TRP A 146 -13.68 -115.52 -54.23
CA TRP A 146 -12.95 -114.28 -54.43
C TRP A 146 -12.48 -113.72 -53.09
N TYR A 147 -11.18 -113.51 -52.95
CA TYR A 147 -10.62 -112.76 -51.83
C TYR A 147 -10.14 -111.40 -52.33
N ALA A 148 -10.79 -110.35 -51.84
CA ALA A 148 -10.33 -108.98 -52.02
C ALA A 148 -9.74 -108.50 -50.69
N LEU A 149 -8.46 -108.12 -50.73
CA LEU A 149 -7.83 -107.39 -49.63
C LEU A 149 -8.11 -105.91 -49.83
N ASN A 150 -9.16 -105.46 -49.16
CA ASN A 150 -9.64 -104.09 -49.16
C ASN A 150 -8.65 -103.23 -48.41
N ILE A 151 -8.35 -102.07 -48.97
CA ILE A 151 -7.76 -100.99 -48.20
C ILE A 151 -8.87 -100.31 -47.40
N SER A 152 -8.62 -100.07 -46.11
CA SER A 152 -9.63 -99.50 -45.21
C SER A 152 -9.48 -98.00 -45.10
N PRO A 153 -10.57 -97.22 -45.07
CA PRO A 153 -10.50 -95.86 -44.55
C PRO A 153 -10.11 -95.91 -43.07
N ILE A 154 -9.73 -94.75 -42.53
CA ILE A 154 -9.45 -94.56 -41.11
C ILE A 154 -10.82 -94.46 -40.40
N ASP A 155 -11.46 -95.61 -40.20
CA ASP A 155 -12.79 -95.77 -39.60
C ASP A 155 -12.72 -96.34 -38.17
N THR A 156 -13.88 -96.66 -37.57
CA THR A 156 -13.95 -97.16 -36.18
C THR A 156 -13.86 -98.68 -36.06
N ALA A 157 -13.58 -99.40 -37.15
CA ALA A 157 -13.47 -100.86 -37.13
C ALA A 157 -12.21 -101.34 -36.39
N GLU A 158 -11.14 -100.55 -36.39
CA GLU A 158 -9.92 -100.80 -35.62
C GLU A 158 -9.74 -99.76 -34.49
N PRO A 159 -9.06 -100.13 -33.39
CA PRO A 159 -8.72 -99.17 -32.34
C PRO A 159 -7.76 -98.08 -32.84
N TYR A 160 -6.92 -98.40 -33.82
CA TYR A 160 -6.07 -97.46 -34.55
C TYR A 160 -5.53 -98.11 -35.83
N TYR A 161 -5.16 -97.28 -36.79
CA TYR A 161 -4.43 -97.65 -38.00
C TYR A 161 -3.00 -97.11 -37.94
N LEU A 162 -1.99 -97.87 -38.38
CA LEU A 162 -0.60 -97.41 -38.35
C LEU A 162 -0.29 -96.51 -39.55
N ALA A 163 0.40 -95.40 -39.31
CA ALA A 163 0.74 -94.45 -40.37
C ALA A 163 1.68 -95.03 -41.44
N SER A 164 2.53 -96.00 -41.09
CA SER A 164 3.35 -96.76 -42.04
C SER A 164 2.55 -97.55 -43.08
N GLU A 165 1.26 -97.77 -42.85
CA GLU A 165 0.34 -98.50 -43.73
C GLU A 165 -0.43 -97.59 -44.70
N LEU A 166 -0.28 -96.25 -44.59
CA LEU A 166 -0.95 -95.28 -45.45
C LEU A 166 -0.58 -95.48 -46.94
N GLY A 167 -1.61 -95.52 -47.78
CA GLY A 167 -1.48 -95.77 -49.22
C GLY A 167 -1.16 -97.22 -49.58
N GLN A 168 -0.86 -98.08 -48.59
CA GLN A 168 -0.65 -99.53 -48.77
C GLN A 168 -1.86 -100.35 -48.33
N TRP A 169 -2.32 -100.17 -47.10
CA TRP A 169 -3.45 -100.91 -46.52
C TRP A 169 -4.54 -99.99 -45.95
N VAL A 170 -4.19 -98.71 -45.76
CA VAL A 170 -5.08 -97.68 -45.21
C VAL A 170 -5.21 -96.55 -46.22
N THR A 171 -6.44 -96.15 -46.57
CA THR A 171 -6.69 -94.95 -47.37
C THR A 171 -6.62 -93.72 -46.48
N PRO A 172 -6.19 -92.56 -47.02
CA PRO A 172 -6.13 -91.30 -46.28
C PRO A 172 -7.53 -90.67 -46.07
N ASP A 173 -8.56 -91.47 -45.77
CA ASP A 173 -9.94 -91.02 -45.61
C ASP A 173 -10.38 -91.24 -44.16
N PHE A 174 -10.59 -90.17 -43.39
CA PHE A 174 -11.03 -90.22 -42.01
C PHE A 174 -12.57 -90.35 -41.90
N GLU A 175 -13.04 -91.51 -41.42
CA GLU A 175 -14.46 -91.86 -41.19
C GLU A 175 -14.76 -92.16 -39.71
N GLY A 176 -14.05 -91.49 -38.81
CA GLY A 176 -14.23 -91.56 -37.35
C GLY A 176 -13.14 -92.31 -36.60
N GLY A 177 -12.14 -92.85 -37.30
CA GLY A 177 -11.05 -93.64 -36.73
C GLY A 177 -9.84 -92.88 -36.24
N THR A 178 -8.87 -93.61 -35.68
CA THR A 178 -7.57 -93.07 -35.23
C THR A 178 -6.44 -93.51 -36.16
N LEU A 179 -5.64 -92.57 -36.63
CA LEU A 179 -4.37 -92.81 -37.31
C LEU A 179 -3.23 -92.60 -36.31
N ARG A 180 -2.51 -93.66 -35.96
CA ARG A 180 -1.38 -93.63 -35.03
C ARG A 180 -0.05 -93.52 -35.77
N MET A 181 0.77 -92.55 -35.38
CA MET A 181 2.14 -92.41 -35.89
C MET A 181 3.04 -93.48 -35.29
N ASP A 182 3.85 -94.13 -36.13
CA ASP A 182 4.77 -95.20 -35.73
C ASP A 182 6.20 -95.00 -36.26
N GLN A 183 6.44 -93.87 -36.94
CA GLN A 183 7.72 -93.54 -37.55
C GLN A 183 8.31 -92.28 -36.93
N VAL A 184 9.59 -92.35 -36.57
CA VAL A 184 10.36 -91.18 -36.10
C VAL A 184 10.60 -90.23 -37.29
N GLY A 185 9.99 -89.03 -37.25
CA GLY A 185 10.15 -88.02 -38.30
C GLY A 185 9.44 -88.37 -39.61
N GLY A 186 8.30 -89.09 -39.52
CA GLY A 186 7.53 -89.49 -40.70
C GLY A 186 7.04 -88.29 -41.52
N VAL A 187 7.07 -88.41 -42.85
CA VAL A 187 6.57 -87.38 -43.79
C VAL A 187 5.48 -87.98 -44.67
N TYR A 188 4.28 -87.41 -44.63
CA TYR A 188 3.06 -87.91 -45.26
C TYR A 188 2.54 -86.92 -46.31
N GLY A 189 2.80 -87.22 -47.59
CA GLY A 189 2.41 -86.38 -48.73
C GLY A 189 1.07 -86.73 -49.37
N GLN A 190 0.26 -87.56 -48.72
CA GLN A 190 -1.06 -87.96 -49.21
C GLN A 190 -2.06 -86.84 -48.95
N ASN A 191 -3.02 -86.64 -49.86
CA ASN A 191 -4.18 -85.80 -49.56
C ASN A 191 -5.17 -86.60 -48.71
N PHE A 192 -5.70 -85.99 -47.66
CA PHE A 192 -6.63 -86.60 -46.73
C PHE A 192 -8.05 -86.04 -46.89
N THR A 193 -9.06 -86.90 -46.75
CA THR A 193 -10.45 -86.47 -46.61
C THR A 193 -10.92 -86.66 -45.17
N VAL A 194 -11.76 -85.76 -44.65
CA VAL A 194 -12.23 -85.77 -43.25
C VAL A 194 -13.75 -85.73 -43.20
N SER A 195 -14.37 -86.77 -42.65
CA SER A 195 -15.82 -86.85 -42.44
C SER A 195 -16.30 -85.96 -41.29
N ALA A 196 -17.61 -85.75 -41.18
CA ALA A 196 -18.24 -85.02 -40.07
C ALA A 196 -18.16 -85.72 -38.71
N SER A 197 -17.54 -86.90 -38.62
CA SER A 197 -17.39 -87.63 -37.36
C SER A 197 -16.49 -86.87 -36.38
N ALA A 198 -16.91 -86.82 -35.11
CA ALA A 198 -16.07 -86.27 -34.03
C ALA A 198 -14.93 -87.22 -33.62
N GLY A 199 -14.93 -88.47 -34.09
CA GLY A 199 -13.95 -89.49 -33.72
C GLY A 199 -12.63 -89.43 -34.52
N ASN A 200 -12.57 -88.66 -35.61
CA ASN A 200 -11.37 -88.59 -36.45
C ASN A 200 -10.17 -88.11 -35.62
N THR A 201 -9.15 -88.96 -35.47
CA THR A 201 -8.03 -88.69 -34.57
C THR A 201 -6.68 -88.99 -35.22
N ILE A 202 -5.71 -88.10 -35.04
CA ILE A 202 -4.29 -88.36 -35.27
C ILE A 202 -3.64 -88.54 -33.90
N ASP A 203 -3.12 -89.74 -33.60
CA ASP A 203 -2.35 -90.04 -32.39
C ASP A 203 -0.86 -89.97 -32.71
N ALA A 204 -0.18 -88.93 -32.25
CA ALA A 204 1.25 -88.71 -32.50
C ALA A 204 2.14 -89.78 -31.82
N PHE A 205 1.65 -90.45 -30.78
CA PHE A 205 2.32 -91.56 -30.09
C PHE A 205 3.82 -91.32 -29.83
N GLY A 206 4.19 -90.14 -29.33
CA GLY A 206 5.59 -89.79 -29.02
C GLY A 206 6.49 -89.49 -30.24
N HIS A 207 5.94 -89.43 -31.45
CA HIS A 207 6.69 -89.17 -32.68
C HIS A 207 6.35 -87.82 -33.32
N THR A 208 7.32 -87.27 -34.08
CA THR A 208 7.08 -86.12 -34.97
C THR A 208 6.60 -86.60 -36.35
N ALA A 209 5.46 -86.09 -36.80
CA ALA A 209 4.83 -86.41 -38.07
C ALA A 209 4.54 -85.15 -38.90
N THR A 210 5.08 -85.09 -40.13
CA THR A 210 4.92 -83.95 -41.03
C THR A 210 3.96 -84.27 -42.17
N PHE A 211 2.86 -83.53 -42.28
CA PHE A 211 1.86 -83.66 -43.34
C PHE A 211 2.10 -82.61 -44.42
N THR A 212 2.41 -83.05 -45.63
CA THR A 212 2.67 -82.21 -46.81
C THR A 212 1.57 -82.31 -47.88
N GLY A 213 0.55 -83.13 -47.67
CA GLY A 213 -0.66 -83.18 -48.50
C GLY A 213 -1.84 -82.43 -47.87
N ASN A 214 -2.83 -82.09 -48.70
CA ASN A 214 -3.98 -81.28 -48.27
C ASN A 214 -4.99 -82.11 -47.48
N PHE A 215 -5.66 -81.51 -46.49
CA PHE A 215 -6.84 -82.09 -45.85
C PHE A 215 -8.09 -81.39 -46.40
N SER A 216 -9.12 -82.13 -46.78
CA SER A 216 -10.40 -81.57 -47.25
C SER A 216 -11.59 -82.27 -46.60
N ASN A 217 -12.76 -81.65 -46.63
CA ASN A 217 -13.98 -82.34 -46.20
C ASN A 217 -14.25 -83.56 -47.09
N ALA A 218 -14.69 -84.68 -46.48
CA ALA A 218 -15.08 -85.88 -47.22
C ALA A 218 -16.31 -85.64 -48.11
N THR A 219 -17.13 -84.64 -47.76
CA THR A 219 -18.21 -84.13 -48.60
C THR A 219 -18.16 -82.61 -48.59
N THR A 220 -18.06 -82.00 -49.76
CA THR A 220 -18.03 -80.54 -49.92
C THR A 220 -19.24 -79.90 -49.24
N GLY A 221 -19.00 -78.89 -48.39
CA GLY A 221 -20.03 -78.21 -47.61
C GLY A 221 -20.49 -78.95 -46.34
N VAL A 222 -19.93 -80.12 -46.03
CA VAL A 222 -20.14 -80.86 -44.77
C VAL A 222 -18.82 -80.86 -43.98
N PRO A 223 -18.65 -79.95 -43.01
CA PRO A 223 -17.37 -79.76 -42.31
C PRO A 223 -16.94 -80.98 -41.50
N GLY A 224 -15.75 -81.50 -41.80
CA GLY A 224 -15.12 -82.58 -41.05
C GLY A 224 -14.24 -82.07 -39.90
N SER A 225 -14.32 -82.68 -38.73
CA SER A 225 -13.51 -82.30 -37.56
C SER A 225 -12.39 -83.31 -37.32
N ILE A 226 -11.27 -82.89 -36.75
CA ILE A 226 -10.12 -83.75 -36.47
C ILE A 226 -9.50 -83.41 -35.12
N THR A 227 -9.14 -84.45 -34.36
CA THR A 227 -8.47 -84.33 -33.06
C THR A 227 -7.02 -84.80 -33.18
N LEU A 228 -6.08 -84.01 -32.70
CA LEU A 228 -4.67 -84.36 -32.57
C LEU A 228 -4.42 -84.72 -31.10
N SER A 229 -3.95 -85.93 -30.85
CA SER A 229 -3.66 -86.43 -29.50
C SER A 229 -2.27 -87.04 -29.48
N ASP A 230 -1.77 -87.31 -28.29
CA ASP A 230 -0.57 -88.10 -28.09
C ASP A 230 -0.74 -88.95 -26.85
N SER A 231 -0.99 -90.23 -27.06
CA SER A 231 -1.31 -91.15 -25.97
C SER A 231 -0.11 -91.53 -25.10
N VAL A 232 1.12 -91.18 -25.48
CA VAL A 232 2.36 -91.50 -24.72
C VAL A 232 3.21 -90.28 -24.34
N GLY A 233 2.97 -89.11 -24.96
CA GLY A 233 3.67 -87.86 -24.70
C GLY A 233 4.94 -87.67 -25.54
N GLY A 234 5.29 -86.40 -25.83
CA GLY A 234 6.49 -86.00 -26.56
C GLY A 234 6.36 -85.97 -28.10
N GLY A 235 5.21 -86.33 -28.65
CA GLY A 235 4.91 -86.32 -30.07
C GLY A 235 4.54 -84.93 -30.61
N GLN A 236 4.65 -84.77 -31.93
CA GLN A 236 4.38 -83.52 -32.63
C GLN A 236 3.75 -83.77 -34.00
N VAL A 237 2.76 -82.98 -34.39
CA VAL A 237 2.18 -82.93 -35.73
C VAL A 237 2.63 -81.64 -36.42
N VAL A 238 3.16 -81.72 -37.63
CA VAL A 238 3.60 -80.58 -38.43
C VAL A 238 2.76 -80.51 -39.71
N VAL A 239 2.21 -79.34 -40.03
CA VAL A 239 1.38 -79.07 -41.20
C VAL A 239 2.14 -78.18 -42.16
N GLU A 240 2.46 -78.69 -43.35
CA GLU A 240 3.17 -77.94 -44.41
C GLU A 240 2.31 -77.66 -45.65
N ALA A 241 1.06 -78.12 -45.64
CA ALA A 241 0.08 -77.93 -46.70
C ALA A 241 -1.26 -77.40 -46.15
N ALA A 242 -2.27 -77.27 -47.01
CA ALA A 242 -3.56 -76.70 -46.62
C ALA A 242 -4.47 -77.74 -45.95
N TRP A 243 -4.90 -77.44 -44.73
CA TRP A 243 -5.96 -78.14 -44.02
C TRP A 243 -7.25 -77.36 -44.16
N GLY A 244 -8.12 -77.80 -45.08
CA GLY A 244 -9.30 -77.07 -45.54
C GLY A 244 -8.98 -76.14 -46.71
N SER A 245 -10.02 -75.58 -47.32
CA SER A 245 -9.92 -74.67 -48.47
C SER A 245 -10.80 -73.45 -48.30
N VAL A 246 -10.46 -72.37 -49.00
CA VAL A 246 -11.31 -71.17 -49.05
C VAL A 246 -12.65 -71.54 -49.68
N GLY A 247 -13.74 -71.39 -48.92
CA GLY A 247 -15.10 -71.78 -49.33
C GLY A 247 -15.55 -73.19 -48.91
N ASP A 248 -14.65 -74.00 -48.33
CA ASP A 248 -14.95 -75.34 -47.79
C ASP A 248 -13.99 -75.64 -46.61
N ALA A 249 -14.20 -74.93 -45.51
CA ALA A 249 -13.39 -75.06 -44.30
C ALA A 249 -13.63 -76.41 -43.61
N LEU A 250 -12.60 -76.93 -42.94
CA LEU A 250 -12.80 -78.01 -41.96
C LEU A 250 -13.72 -77.53 -40.82
N GLY A 251 -14.27 -78.47 -40.06
CA GLY A 251 -15.03 -78.22 -38.84
C GLY A 251 -14.12 -77.72 -37.71
N THR A 252 -13.98 -78.51 -36.64
CA THR A 252 -13.07 -78.20 -35.53
C THR A 252 -11.76 -78.98 -35.66
N VAL A 253 -10.63 -78.29 -35.54
CA VAL A 253 -9.31 -78.91 -35.34
C VAL A 253 -8.96 -78.79 -33.87
N THR A 254 -8.99 -79.91 -33.14
CA THR A 254 -8.69 -79.93 -31.70
C THR A 254 -7.27 -80.44 -31.48
N ASN A 255 -6.41 -79.68 -30.82
CA ASN A 255 -5.05 -80.05 -30.49
C ASN A 255 -4.88 -80.34 -29.00
N HIS A 256 -4.61 -81.59 -28.65
CA HIS A 256 -4.20 -82.05 -27.31
C HIS A 256 -2.70 -82.37 -27.22
N THR A 257 -1.90 -82.08 -28.25
CA THR A 257 -0.47 -82.41 -28.36
C THR A 257 0.35 -81.19 -28.84
N SER A 258 1.54 -81.37 -29.41
CA SER A 258 2.27 -80.33 -30.11
C SER A 258 1.87 -80.27 -31.58
N LEU A 259 1.26 -79.18 -32.03
CA LEU A 259 0.93 -78.88 -33.43
C LEU A 259 1.81 -77.73 -33.93
N THR A 260 2.48 -77.93 -35.06
CA THR A 260 3.22 -76.89 -35.78
C THR A 260 2.55 -76.62 -37.13
N VAL A 261 2.21 -75.37 -37.41
CA VAL A 261 1.88 -74.91 -38.77
C VAL A 261 3.17 -74.39 -39.38
N GLY A 262 3.73 -75.14 -40.33
CA GLY A 262 4.98 -74.80 -41.01
C GLY A 262 4.86 -73.57 -41.91
N ALA A 263 5.96 -73.18 -42.54
CA ALA A 263 6.05 -71.92 -43.28
C ALA A 263 5.13 -71.85 -44.51
N THR A 264 4.74 -73.00 -45.06
CA THR A 264 3.74 -73.11 -46.14
C THR A 264 2.40 -73.69 -45.66
N GLY A 265 2.33 -74.07 -44.39
CA GLY A 265 1.15 -74.66 -43.77
C GLY A 265 0.00 -73.67 -43.66
N GLN A 266 -1.22 -74.16 -43.92
CA GLN A 266 -2.43 -73.39 -43.71
C GLN A 266 -3.47 -74.22 -42.97
N ILE A 267 -4.09 -73.67 -41.93
CA ILE A 267 -5.27 -74.27 -41.29
C ILE A 267 -6.47 -73.37 -41.57
N HIS A 268 -7.36 -73.86 -42.44
CA HIS A 268 -8.65 -73.27 -42.77
C HIS A 268 -9.77 -74.14 -42.18
N ALA A 269 -10.10 -73.88 -40.93
CA ALA A 269 -11.15 -74.55 -40.18
C ALA A 269 -12.17 -73.52 -39.67
N GLN A 270 -13.33 -73.96 -39.20
CA GLN A 270 -14.26 -73.08 -38.49
C GLN A 270 -13.70 -72.67 -37.12
N GLN A 271 -13.06 -73.63 -36.44
CA GLN A 271 -12.46 -73.42 -35.14
C GLN A 271 -11.20 -74.28 -34.98
N VAL A 272 -10.18 -73.71 -34.35
CA VAL A 272 -9.04 -74.43 -33.78
C VAL A 272 -9.16 -74.35 -32.26
N VAL A 273 -9.15 -75.49 -31.60
CA VAL A 273 -9.12 -75.58 -30.13
C VAL A 273 -7.74 -76.11 -29.73
N ASN A 274 -6.95 -75.33 -29.02
CA ASN A 274 -5.62 -75.71 -28.57
C ASN A 274 -5.62 -75.93 -27.05
N ASN A 275 -5.49 -77.18 -26.61
CA ASN A 275 -5.23 -77.53 -25.21
C ASN A 275 -3.80 -78.08 -25.01
N GLY A 276 -2.99 -78.15 -26.07
CA GLY A 276 -1.57 -78.53 -26.05
C GLY A 276 -0.67 -77.36 -26.46
N THR A 277 0.33 -77.61 -27.30
CA THR A 277 1.21 -76.57 -27.85
C THR A 277 0.89 -76.31 -29.32
N LEU A 278 0.60 -75.07 -29.72
CA LEU A 278 0.44 -74.66 -31.10
C LEU A 278 1.58 -73.70 -31.50
N SER A 279 2.39 -74.07 -32.48
CA SER A 279 3.44 -73.21 -33.05
C SER A 279 3.11 -72.85 -34.49
N VAL A 280 2.92 -71.57 -34.80
CA VAL A 280 2.72 -71.09 -36.18
C VAL A 280 4.03 -70.46 -36.65
N ALA A 281 4.70 -71.09 -37.61
CA ALA A 281 5.95 -70.60 -38.17
C ALA A 281 5.74 -69.35 -39.03
N ASN A 282 6.81 -68.60 -39.28
CA ASN A 282 6.77 -67.47 -40.21
C ASN A 282 6.35 -67.94 -41.62
N GLY A 283 5.32 -67.32 -42.19
CA GLY A 283 4.64 -67.74 -43.43
C GLY A 283 3.45 -68.68 -43.21
N GLY A 284 3.40 -69.39 -42.09
CA GLY A 284 2.27 -70.23 -41.70
C GLY A 284 1.00 -69.40 -41.43
N THR A 285 -0.16 -69.94 -41.78
CA THR A 285 -1.45 -69.23 -41.65
C THR A 285 -2.51 -70.08 -40.98
N VAL A 286 -3.20 -69.53 -39.97
CA VAL A 286 -4.44 -70.09 -39.42
C VAL A 286 -5.56 -69.11 -39.72
N LEU A 287 -6.50 -69.50 -40.59
CA LEU A 287 -7.66 -68.67 -40.96
C LEU A 287 -8.86 -68.86 -40.01
N ALA A 288 -8.83 -69.90 -39.19
CA ALA A 288 -9.87 -70.23 -38.22
C ALA A 288 -9.86 -69.30 -37.00
N ALA A 289 -11.00 -69.24 -36.29
CA ALA A 289 -11.01 -68.76 -34.91
C ALA A 289 -10.22 -69.72 -34.01
N LEU A 290 -9.43 -69.18 -33.08
CA LEU A 290 -8.57 -69.95 -32.18
C LEU A 290 -9.08 -69.83 -30.74
N SER A 291 -9.36 -70.95 -30.09
CA SER A 291 -9.56 -71.04 -28.64
C SER A 291 -8.35 -71.73 -28.04
N ASN A 292 -7.60 -71.02 -27.19
CA ASN A 292 -6.39 -71.53 -26.56
C ASN A 292 -6.60 -71.70 -25.06
N ALA A 293 -6.42 -72.92 -24.55
CA ALA A 293 -6.24 -73.23 -23.13
C ALA A 293 -4.83 -73.81 -22.84
N GLY A 294 -4.01 -74.00 -23.87
CA GLY A 294 -2.63 -74.48 -23.78
C GLY A 294 -1.61 -73.37 -24.08
N THR A 295 -0.53 -73.71 -24.79
CA THR A 295 0.53 -72.76 -25.18
C THR A 295 0.47 -72.47 -26.68
N VAL A 296 0.56 -71.19 -27.07
CA VAL A 296 0.66 -70.75 -28.46
C VAL A 296 1.95 -69.95 -28.68
N SER A 297 2.65 -70.22 -29.77
CA SER A 297 3.77 -69.43 -30.28
C SER A 297 3.52 -69.06 -31.74
N ASN A 298 3.20 -67.79 -32.01
CA ASN A 298 2.85 -67.30 -33.34
C ASN A 298 3.96 -66.42 -33.94
N ALA A 299 4.61 -66.89 -35.00
CA ALA A 299 5.48 -66.10 -35.87
C ALA A 299 4.85 -65.85 -37.25
N GLY A 300 3.68 -66.43 -37.53
CA GLY A 300 2.97 -66.33 -38.81
C GLY A 300 1.72 -65.44 -38.72
N THR A 301 0.62 -65.87 -39.36
CA THR A 301 -0.65 -65.13 -39.39
C THR A 301 -1.78 -65.96 -38.76
N LEU A 302 -2.44 -65.40 -37.75
CA LEU A 302 -3.70 -65.87 -37.19
C LEU A 302 -4.79 -64.90 -37.64
N ALA A 303 -5.55 -65.22 -38.69
CA ALA A 303 -6.51 -64.29 -39.29
C ALA A 303 -7.86 -64.26 -38.55
N GLY A 304 -8.25 -65.35 -37.90
CA GLY A 304 -9.47 -65.42 -37.09
C GLY A 304 -9.32 -64.81 -35.69
N GLY A 305 -10.43 -64.68 -34.97
CA GLY A 305 -10.44 -64.18 -33.60
C GLY A 305 -9.80 -65.18 -32.63
N VAL A 306 -9.12 -64.67 -31.61
CA VAL A 306 -8.43 -65.46 -30.58
C VAL A 306 -9.17 -65.34 -29.24
N VAL A 307 -9.50 -66.47 -28.63
CA VAL A 307 -9.89 -66.56 -27.22
C VAL A 307 -8.74 -67.24 -26.49
N ASN A 308 -8.05 -66.52 -25.61
CA ASN A 308 -6.89 -67.00 -24.88
C ASN A 308 -7.20 -67.17 -23.39
N ASP A 309 -7.16 -68.41 -22.93
CA ASP A 309 -7.27 -68.86 -21.54
C ASP A 309 -6.02 -69.64 -21.09
N GLY A 310 -4.94 -69.58 -21.89
CA GLY A 310 -3.63 -70.19 -21.63
C GLY A 310 -2.47 -69.24 -21.92
N ASP A 311 -1.30 -69.78 -22.25
CA ASP A 311 -0.10 -68.99 -22.56
C ASP A 311 -0.04 -68.67 -24.06
N PHE A 312 0.07 -67.40 -24.42
CA PHE A 312 0.14 -66.97 -25.82
C PHE A 312 1.32 -66.04 -26.06
N THR A 313 2.15 -66.37 -27.05
CA THR A 313 3.27 -65.52 -27.47
C THR A 313 3.20 -65.24 -28.97
N SER A 314 3.44 -64.00 -29.38
CA SER A 314 3.41 -63.62 -30.80
C SER A 314 4.53 -62.66 -31.20
N THR A 315 5.15 -62.94 -32.34
CA THR A 315 5.97 -62.01 -33.14
C THR A 315 5.36 -61.75 -34.51
N GLY A 316 4.30 -62.48 -34.88
CA GLY A 316 3.58 -62.36 -36.15
C GLY A 316 2.31 -61.49 -36.08
N THR A 317 1.33 -61.81 -36.92
CA THR A 317 0.05 -61.09 -37.02
C THR A 317 -1.07 -61.89 -36.37
N VAL A 318 -1.86 -61.22 -35.52
CA VAL A 318 -3.18 -61.65 -35.04
C VAL A 318 -4.22 -60.68 -35.61
N GLY A 319 -5.16 -61.15 -36.41
CA GLY A 319 -6.01 -60.31 -37.26
C GLY A 319 -7.47 -60.15 -36.83
N GLY A 320 -8.03 -61.11 -36.09
CA GLY A 320 -9.48 -61.19 -35.85
C GLY A 320 -9.95 -60.67 -34.48
N GLY A 321 -9.12 -59.95 -33.74
CA GLY A 321 -9.37 -59.55 -32.36
C GLY A 321 -8.96 -60.61 -31.33
N VAL A 322 -8.90 -60.21 -30.06
CA VAL A 322 -8.43 -61.04 -28.94
C VAL A 322 -9.36 -60.88 -27.74
N ILE A 323 -9.79 -61.98 -27.15
CA ILE A 323 -10.36 -62.05 -25.80
C ILE A 323 -9.33 -62.79 -24.94
N ASN A 324 -8.77 -62.12 -23.94
CA ASN A 324 -7.70 -62.68 -23.10
C ASN A 324 -8.16 -62.80 -21.65
N SER A 325 -8.00 -63.96 -21.04
CA SER A 325 -8.19 -64.22 -19.60
C SER A 325 -6.93 -64.79 -18.93
N ALA A 326 -5.82 -64.92 -19.66
CA ALA A 326 -4.56 -65.50 -19.22
C ALA A 326 -3.35 -64.69 -19.72
N ALA A 327 -2.18 -65.30 -19.93
CA ALA A 327 -0.97 -64.60 -20.36
C ALA A 327 -0.93 -64.43 -21.90
N PHE A 328 -0.79 -63.19 -22.37
CA PHE A 328 -0.61 -62.84 -23.78
C PHE A 328 0.60 -61.91 -23.94
N THR A 329 1.69 -62.40 -24.52
CA THR A 329 2.91 -61.62 -24.78
C THR A 329 3.12 -61.35 -26.27
N ALA A 330 3.07 -60.08 -26.67
CA ALA A 330 3.39 -59.63 -28.01
C ALA A 330 4.83 -59.07 -28.06
N ASN A 331 5.75 -59.86 -28.62
CA ASN A 331 7.16 -59.50 -28.81
C ASN A 331 7.40 -58.69 -30.10
N GLY A 332 6.39 -58.59 -30.98
CA GLY A 332 6.43 -57.83 -32.22
C GLY A 332 5.23 -58.11 -33.11
N GLY A 333 5.11 -57.38 -34.22
CA GLY A 333 4.08 -57.61 -35.24
C GLY A 333 2.79 -56.83 -35.00
N GLN A 334 1.65 -57.45 -35.31
CA GLN A 334 0.34 -56.80 -35.29
C GLN A 334 -0.67 -57.59 -34.45
N VAL A 335 -1.47 -56.89 -33.65
CA VAL A 335 -2.65 -57.45 -32.97
C VAL A 335 -3.85 -56.58 -33.34
N ASN A 336 -4.50 -56.94 -34.43
CA ASN A 336 -5.59 -56.19 -35.03
C ASN A 336 -6.96 -56.76 -34.64
N GLY A 337 -7.99 -55.92 -34.78
CA GLY A 337 -9.33 -56.18 -34.25
C GLY A 337 -9.47 -55.75 -32.78
N ALA A 338 -10.71 -55.85 -32.26
CA ALA A 338 -10.99 -55.45 -30.88
C ALA A 338 -10.28 -56.38 -29.88
N ILE A 339 -9.63 -55.79 -28.88
CA ILE A 339 -8.94 -56.51 -27.81
C ILE A 339 -9.74 -56.33 -26.51
N SER A 340 -10.07 -57.43 -25.84
CA SER A 340 -10.67 -57.44 -24.51
C SER A 340 -9.79 -58.26 -23.58
N ASN A 341 -9.02 -57.59 -22.73
CA ASN A 341 -8.29 -58.23 -21.63
C ASN A 341 -9.22 -58.30 -20.42
N LEU A 342 -9.70 -59.48 -20.09
CA LEU A 342 -10.64 -59.71 -18.99
C LEU A 342 -9.92 -59.66 -17.64
N ALA A 343 -10.69 -59.60 -16.55
CA ALA A 343 -10.15 -59.64 -15.20
C ALA A 343 -9.30 -60.90 -14.98
N GLY A 344 -8.08 -60.71 -14.48
CA GLY A 344 -7.09 -61.78 -14.30
C GLY A 344 -6.21 -62.08 -15.53
N GLY A 345 -6.48 -61.45 -16.69
CA GLY A 345 -5.62 -61.55 -17.86
C GLY A 345 -4.41 -60.61 -17.76
N ASP A 346 -3.25 -61.09 -18.23
CA ASP A 346 -1.99 -60.35 -18.32
C ASP A 346 -1.61 -60.18 -19.79
N PHE A 347 -1.60 -58.93 -20.27
CA PHE A 347 -1.29 -58.58 -21.65
C PHE A 347 0.02 -57.79 -21.70
N ASP A 348 1.11 -58.43 -22.12
CA ASP A 348 2.45 -57.86 -22.17
C ASP A 348 2.87 -57.49 -23.60
N ILE A 349 3.29 -56.24 -23.80
CA ILE A 349 3.93 -55.74 -25.01
C ILE A 349 5.44 -55.66 -24.77
N ALA A 350 6.16 -56.66 -25.27
CA ALA A 350 7.61 -56.79 -25.10
C ALA A 350 8.42 -56.30 -26.32
N GLY A 351 7.77 -55.78 -27.37
CA GLY A 351 8.46 -55.22 -28.54
C GLY A 351 7.63 -54.17 -29.29
N THR A 352 7.98 -53.92 -30.56
CA THR A 352 7.22 -52.98 -31.40
C THR A 352 5.96 -53.66 -31.94
N VAL A 353 4.80 -53.26 -31.44
CA VAL A 353 3.50 -53.86 -31.75
C VAL A 353 2.54 -52.78 -32.20
N THR A 354 1.70 -53.07 -33.20
CA THR A 354 0.61 -52.18 -33.61
C THR A 354 -0.76 -52.86 -33.50
N SER A 355 -1.77 -52.08 -33.17
CA SER A 355 -3.18 -52.47 -33.13
C SER A 355 -4.05 -51.39 -33.78
N ASP A 356 -5.08 -51.80 -34.52
CA ASP A 356 -5.90 -50.91 -35.35
C ASP A 356 -7.29 -50.60 -34.78
N SER A 357 -7.67 -51.22 -33.67
CA SER A 357 -9.01 -51.11 -33.07
C SER A 357 -8.97 -50.65 -31.61
N THR A 358 -10.02 -50.93 -30.84
CA THR A 358 -10.15 -50.61 -29.40
C THR A 358 -9.52 -51.67 -28.50
N PHE A 359 -8.97 -51.25 -27.37
CA PHE A 359 -8.50 -52.13 -26.29
C PHE A 359 -9.33 -51.86 -25.02
N ALA A 360 -10.10 -52.84 -24.57
CA ALA A 360 -10.77 -52.83 -23.27
C ALA A 360 -9.93 -53.64 -22.27
N ASN A 361 -9.31 -52.96 -21.32
CA ASN A 361 -8.45 -53.58 -20.31
C ASN A 361 -9.18 -53.67 -18.96
N ALA A 362 -9.48 -54.88 -18.50
CA ALA A 362 -10.04 -55.17 -17.18
C ALA A 362 -9.10 -56.04 -16.32
N GLY A 363 -7.91 -56.37 -16.82
CA GLY A 363 -6.78 -56.97 -16.09
C GLY A 363 -5.52 -56.12 -16.26
N ASP A 364 -4.36 -56.74 -16.45
CA ASP A 364 -3.08 -56.03 -16.54
C ASP A 364 -2.65 -55.81 -17.99
N LEU A 365 -2.32 -54.58 -18.36
CA LEU A 365 -1.63 -54.24 -19.61
C LEU A 365 -0.24 -53.69 -19.28
N THR A 366 0.81 -54.44 -19.62
CA THR A 366 2.20 -54.00 -19.46
C THR A 366 2.83 -53.70 -20.81
N VAL A 367 3.50 -52.56 -20.95
CA VAL A 367 4.41 -52.27 -22.06
C VAL A 367 5.83 -52.34 -21.52
N THR A 368 6.43 -53.54 -21.60
CA THR A 368 7.74 -53.86 -21.05
C THR A 368 8.87 -53.21 -21.85
N SER A 369 8.80 -53.27 -23.18
CA SER A 369 9.80 -52.66 -24.06
C SER A 369 9.25 -52.35 -25.45
N GLY A 370 9.93 -51.45 -26.17
CA GLY A 370 9.52 -51.06 -27.52
C GLY A 370 8.37 -50.04 -27.53
N SER A 371 7.62 -50.02 -28.63
CA SER A 371 6.51 -49.07 -28.84
C SER A 371 5.23 -49.82 -29.14
N TYR A 372 4.20 -49.61 -28.33
CA TYR A 372 2.84 -50.03 -28.63
C TYR A 372 2.07 -48.92 -29.35
N GLY A 373 1.73 -49.12 -30.62
CA GLY A 373 0.91 -48.21 -31.41
C GLY A 373 -0.53 -48.69 -31.52
N LEU A 374 -1.44 -48.11 -30.73
CA LEU A 374 -2.88 -48.39 -30.76
C LEU A 374 -3.62 -47.25 -31.46
N THR A 375 -4.22 -47.52 -32.61
CA THR A 375 -4.97 -46.49 -33.35
C THR A 375 -6.27 -46.08 -32.64
N GLY A 376 -6.94 -47.03 -31.99
CA GLY A 376 -8.20 -46.79 -31.28
C GLY A 376 -8.04 -46.33 -29.82
N ALA A 377 -9.15 -46.40 -29.08
CA ALA A 377 -9.19 -46.06 -27.66
C ALA A 377 -8.73 -47.22 -26.78
N LEU A 378 -7.88 -46.92 -25.80
CA LEU A 378 -7.57 -47.78 -24.66
C LEU A 378 -8.50 -47.39 -23.50
N THR A 379 -9.41 -48.28 -23.11
CA THR A 379 -10.23 -48.12 -21.90
C THR A 379 -9.65 -48.99 -20.81
N ASN A 380 -9.03 -48.36 -19.80
CA ASN A 380 -8.47 -49.03 -18.65
C ASN A 380 -9.46 -49.08 -17.48
N GLY A 381 -9.80 -50.30 -17.08
CA GLY A 381 -10.61 -50.64 -15.92
C GLY A 381 -9.79 -51.19 -14.74
N ASP A 382 -8.52 -51.52 -14.94
CA ASP A 382 -7.61 -52.04 -13.90
C ASP A 382 -6.19 -51.44 -14.05
N GLU A 383 -5.13 -52.18 -14.42
CA GLU A 383 -3.76 -51.64 -14.48
C GLU A 383 -3.22 -51.45 -15.92
N VAL A 384 -2.59 -50.29 -16.17
CA VAL A 384 -1.70 -50.07 -17.31
C VAL A 384 -0.32 -49.64 -16.82
N LEU A 385 0.71 -50.43 -17.12
CA LEU A 385 2.11 -50.12 -16.79
C LEU A 385 2.93 -49.89 -18.06
N VAL A 386 3.51 -48.70 -18.22
CA VAL A 386 4.50 -48.41 -19.27
C VAL A 386 5.87 -48.35 -18.63
N GLN A 387 6.74 -49.31 -18.92
CA GLN A 387 8.08 -49.37 -18.32
C GLN A 387 9.03 -48.31 -18.89
N SER A 388 10.15 -48.09 -18.19
CA SER A 388 11.18 -47.14 -18.63
C SER A 388 11.75 -47.53 -19.99
N GLY A 389 11.77 -46.58 -20.92
CA GLY A 389 12.23 -46.79 -22.30
C GLY A 389 11.18 -47.36 -23.25
N ALA A 390 10.01 -47.74 -22.74
CA ALA A 390 8.87 -48.14 -23.56
C ALA A 390 8.00 -46.93 -23.96
N ALA A 391 7.20 -47.08 -25.02
CA ALA A 391 6.27 -46.07 -25.49
C ALA A 391 4.87 -46.65 -25.72
N LEU A 392 3.84 -45.96 -25.22
CA LEU A 392 2.43 -46.21 -25.52
C LEU A 392 1.89 -45.04 -26.34
N ASN A 393 1.54 -45.31 -27.60
CA ASN A 393 0.95 -44.34 -28.52
C ASN A 393 -0.48 -44.79 -28.81
N ALA A 394 -1.47 -44.20 -28.13
CA ALA A 394 -2.88 -44.57 -28.27
C ALA A 394 -3.71 -43.40 -28.80
N GLY A 395 -4.77 -43.68 -29.58
CA GLY A 395 -5.69 -42.64 -30.06
C GLY A 395 -6.34 -41.87 -28.90
N SER A 396 -6.73 -42.59 -27.85
CA SER A 396 -7.11 -42.02 -26.54
C SER A 396 -6.88 -43.05 -25.43
N LEU A 397 -6.74 -42.57 -24.19
CA LEU A 397 -6.63 -43.40 -22.99
C LEU A 397 -7.68 -42.95 -21.99
N VAL A 398 -8.62 -43.82 -21.64
CA VAL A 398 -9.64 -43.57 -20.61
C VAL A 398 -9.30 -44.43 -19.40
N ASN A 399 -8.87 -43.81 -18.31
CA ASN A 399 -8.60 -44.48 -17.03
C ASN A 399 -9.81 -44.32 -16.10
N GLN A 400 -10.52 -45.43 -15.83
CA GLN A 400 -11.73 -45.42 -15.02
C GLN A 400 -11.45 -45.25 -13.51
N ALA A 401 -12.48 -45.02 -12.70
CA ALA A 401 -12.36 -44.55 -11.31
C ALA A 401 -11.52 -45.44 -10.36
N SER A 402 -11.48 -46.76 -10.60
CA SER A 402 -10.69 -47.71 -9.81
C SER A 402 -9.37 -48.10 -10.47
N ALA A 403 -9.14 -47.63 -11.69
CA ALA A 403 -8.06 -48.07 -12.54
C ALA A 403 -6.79 -47.23 -12.30
N THR A 404 -5.64 -47.83 -12.55
CA THR A 404 -4.31 -47.24 -12.36
C THR A 404 -3.52 -47.23 -13.66
N VAL A 405 -2.89 -46.10 -13.97
CA VAL A 405 -1.87 -46.01 -15.02
C VAL A 405 -0.55 -45.62 -14.37
N SER A 406 0.48 -46.42 -14.57
CA SER A 406 1.85 -46.12 -14.15
C SER A 406 2.72 -45.91 -15.39
N ASN A 407 3.12 -44.66 -15.65
CA ASN A 407 3.98 -44.31 -16.77
C ASN A 407 5.41 -44.02 -16.32
N ASN A 408 6.33 -44.96 -16.57
CA ASN A 408 7.77 -44.79 -16.40
C ASN A 408 8.49 -44.53 -17.73
N GLY A 409 7.80 -44.62 -18.87
CA GLY A 409 8.32 -44.44 -20.22
C GLY A 409 7.77 -43.20 -20.92
N SER A 410 7.14 -43.39 -22.08
CA SER A 410 6.47 -42.33 -22.84
C SER A 410 5.03 -42.70 -23.16
N VAL A 411 4.08 -41.83 -22.84
CA VAL A 411 2.67 -41.95 -23.24
C VAL A 411 2.31 -40.79 -24.16
N ALA A 412 1.85 -41.11 -25.36
CA ALA A 412 1.28 -40.17 -26.32
C ALA A 412 -0.17 -40.57 -26.60
N ALA A 413 -1.09 -40.11 -25.75
CA ALA A 413 -2.52 -40.35 -25.88
C ALA A 413 -3.32 -39.19 -25.28
N ALA A 414 -4.47 -38.87 -25.88
CA ALA A 414 -5.44 -38.00 -25.21
C ALA A 414 -6.03 -38.75 -24.01
N GLY A 415 -5.62 -38.35 -22.81
CA GLY A 415 -5.98 -38.97 -21.54
C GLY A 415 -7.25 -38.38 -20.92
N SER A 416 -8.14 -39.26 -20.46
CA SER A 416 -9.20 -38.94 -19.51
C SER A 416 -9.00 -39.80 -18.27
N ASN A 417 -8.78 -39.17 -17.11
CA ASN A 417 -8.48 -39.86 -15.86
C ASN A 417 -9.56 -39.62 -14.81
N ALA A 418 -10.32 -40.65 -14.48
CA ALA A 418 -11.17 -40.69 -13.29
C ALA A 418 -10.53 -41.47 -12.12
N GLY A 419 -9.50 -42.30 -12.41
CA GLY A 419 -8.78 -43.09 -11.42
C GLY A 419 -7.44 -42.47 -11.01
N ASN A 420 -6.40 -43.31 -10.93
CA ASN A 420 -5.05 -42.92 -10.52
C ASN A 420 -4.07 -42.95 -11.71
N ILE A 421 -3.35 -41.86 -11.95
CA ILE A 421 -2.18 -41.84 -12.82
C ILE A 421 -0.94 -41.52 -12.00
N THR A 422 0.10 -42.35 -12.11
CA THR A 422 1.45 -42.03 -11.65
C THR A 422 2.34 -41.83 -12.88
N ASN A 423 2.91 -40.63 -13.03
CA ASN A 423 3.76 -40.29 -14.15
C ASN A 423 5.20 -40.04 -13.67
N ALA A 424 6.11 -40.94 -14.00
CA ALA A 424 7.56 -40.82 -13.82
C ALA A 424 8.31 -40.59 -15.14
N GLY A 425 7.63 -40.70 -16.29
CA GLY A 425 8.17 -40.48 -17.62
C GLY A 425 7.56 -39.28 -18.37
N LEU A 426 7.47 -39.36 -19.70
CA LEU A 426 6.88 -38.32 -20.54
C LEU A 426 5.40 -38.62 -20.82
N TRP A 427 4.52 -37.66 -20.56
CA TRP A 427 3.15 -37.63 -21.08
C TRP A 427 3.01 -36.47 -22.05
N SER A 428 2.87 -36.77 -23.34
CA SER A 428 2.85 -35.75 -24.41
C SER A 428 1.45 -35.42 -24.94
N GLY A 429 0.45 -36.27 -24.70
CA GLY A 429 -0.94 -36.02 -25.08
C GLY A 429 -1.66 -35.08 -24.11
N SER A 430 -2.85 -34.60 -24.48
CA SER A 430 -3.70 -33.86 -23.54
C SER A 430 -4.14 -34.76 -22.38
N LEU A 431 -4.40 -34.17 -21.22
CA LEU A 431 -4.84 -34.91 -20.03
C LEU A 431 -5.99 -34.16 -19.33
N VAL A 432 -7.15 -34.80 -19.26
CA VAL A 432 -8.30 -34.35 -18.47
C VAL A 432 -8.33 -35.16 -17.19
N ASN A 433 -8.13 -34.51 -16.05
CA ASN A 433 -8.11 -35.15 -14.74
C ASN A 433 -9.37 -34.84 -13.92
N THR A 434 -10.16 -35.88 -13.66
CA THR A 434 -11.27 -35.93 -12.69
C THR A 434 -10.97 -36.87 -11.51
N GLY A 435 -9.78 -37.49 -11.47
CA GLY A 435 -9.27 -38.34 -10.38
C GLY A 435 -7.97 -37.81 -9.74
N LEU A 436 -7.00 -38.70 -9.53
CA LEU A 436 -5.68 -38.35 -9.00
C LEU A 436 -4.59 -38.50 -10.07
N VAL A 437 -3.79 -37.46 -10.25
CA VAL A 437 -2.54 -37.50 -11.02
C VAL A 437 -1.37 -37.21 -10.08
N SER A 438 -0.38 -38.09 -10.05
CA SER A 438 0.90 -37.91 -9.34
C SER A 438 2.04 -37.84 -10.36
N ASN A 439 2.48 -36.63 -10.69
CA ASN A 439 3.64 -36.38 -11.54
C ASN A 439 4.92 -36.37 -10.69
N LEU A 440 5.69 -37.45 -10.72
CA LEU A 440 6.90 -37.62 -9.92
C LEU A 440 8.05 -36.74 -10.43
N ALA A 441 9.17 -36.69 -9.71
CA ALA A 441 10.28 -35.76 -9.99
C ALA A 441 10.88 -35.89 -11.41
N ALA A 442 10.92 -37.10 -11.96
CA ALA A 442 11.37 -37.36 -13.33
C ALA A 442 10.25 -37.17 -14.38
N GLY A 443 9.00 -37.08 -13.93
CA GLY A 443 7.82 -36.97 -14.78
C GLY A 443 7.72 -35.61 -15.48
N THR A 444 7.32 -35.65 -16.75
CA THR A 444 7.03 -34.46 -17.55
C THR A 444 5.63 -34.57 -18.16
N LEU A 445 4.76 -33.59 -17.86
CA LEU A 445 3.47 -33.40 -18.53
C LEU A 445 3.64 -32.30 -19.58
N SER A 446 3.75 -32.67 -20.85
CA SER A 446 4.03 -31.75 -21.96
C SER A 446 2.80 -31.33 -22.76
N GLY A 447 1.77 -32.19 -22.81
CA GLY A 447 0.49 -31.83 -23.40
C GLY A 447 -0.36 -30.92 -22.49
N PRO A 448 -1.46 -30.34 -23.00
CA PRO A 448 -2.38 -29.54 -22.19
C PRO A 448 -3.03 -30.38 -21.08
N VAL A 449 -3.09 -29.85 -19.86
CA VAL A 449 -3.67 -30.53 -18.70
C VAL A 449 -4.85 -29.71 -18.18
N SER A 450 -6.04 -30.32 -18.08
CA SER A 450 -7.21 -29.75 -17.40
C SER A 450 -7.49 -30.55 -16.13
N ASN A 451 -7.41 -29.89 -14.97
CA ASN A 451 -7.53 -30.51 -13.66
C ASN A 451 -8.79 -30.01 -12.93
N SER A 452 -9.71 -30.93 -12.67
CA SER A 452 -10.91 -30.69 -11.85
C SER A 452 -10.91 -31.45 -10.52
N ALA A 453 -9.92 -32.31 -10.30
CA ALA A 453 -9.73 -33.07 -9.07
C ALA A 453 -8.32 -32.81 -8.49
N SER A 454 -7.50 -33.83 -8.24
CA SER A 454 -6.22 -33.69 -7.55
C SER A 454 -5.02 -33.93 -8.47
N LEU A 455 -4.08 -32.98 -8.51
CA LEU A 455 -2.78 -33.12 -9.17
C LEU A 455 -1.65 -32.84 -8.18
N ASN A 456 -0.82 -33.84 -7.92
CA ASN A 456 0.42 -33.71 -7.15
C ASN A 456 1.59 -33.69 -8.14
N SER A 457 2.42 -32.65 -8.11
CA SER A 457 3.57 -32.54 -9.02
C SER A 457 4.87 -32.25 -8.29
N ALA A 458 5.84 -33.14 -8.45
CA ALA A 458 7.25 -32.93 -8.14
C ALA A 458 8.11 -32.74 -9.41
N GLY A 459 7.54 -33.03 -10.60
CA GLY A 459 8.21 -32.96 -11.90
C GLY A 459 7.88 -31.71 -12.70
N THR A 460 8.05 -31.80 -14.03
CA THR A 460 7.84 -30.68 -14.96
C THR A 460 6.43 -30.69 -15.54
N VAL A 461 5.80 -29.52 -15.62
CA VAL A 461 4.58 -29.27 -16.39
C VAL A 461 4.88 -28.19 -17.43
N SER A 462 4.98 -28.57 -18.70
CA SER A 462 5.35 -27.66 -19.79
C SER A 462 4.19 -27.30 -20.72
N GLY A 463 3.12 -28.10 -20.73
CA GLY A 463 1.89 -27.78 -21.45
C GLY A 463 1.06 -26.68 -20.77
N TRP A 464 0.04 -26.19 -21.47
CA TRP A 464 -0.97 -25.31 -20.87
C TRP A 464 -1.69 -26.02 -19.72
N PHE A 465 -1.85 -25.34 -18.59
CA PHE A 465 -2.46 -25.92 -17.40
C PHE A 465 -3.71 -25.15 -16.98
N ASP A 466 -4.86 -25.81 -17.07
CA ASP A 466 -6.18 -25.31 -16.71
C ASP A 466 -6.63 -25.97 -15.39
N ASN A 467 -6.87 -25.20 -14.35
CA ASN A 467 -7.15 -25.74 -13.02
C ASN A 467 -8.42 -25.14 -12.38
N ILE A 468 -9.36 -26.03 -12.08
CA ILE A 468 -10.51 -25.78 -11.19
C ILE A 468 -10.50 -26.66 -9.93
N GLY A 469 -9.59 -27.65 -9.88
CA GLY A 469 -9.40 -28.55 -8.74
C GLY A 469 -8.27 -28.13 -7.81
N THR A 470 -7.67 -29.12 -7.12
CA THR A 470 -6.54 -28.93 -6.20
C THR A 470 -5.23 -29.36 -6.82
N VAL A 471 -4.20 -28.54 -6.64
CA VAL A 471 -2.84 -28.79 -7.11
C VAL A 471 -1.88 -28.64 -5.94
N MET A 472 -1.02 -29.64 -5.75
CA MET A 472 0.08 -29.60 -4.80
C MET A 472 1.39 -29.73 -5.55
N ALA A 473 2.13 -28.63 -5.67
CA ALA A 473 3.46 -28.62 -6.27
C ALA A 473 4.53 -28.77 -5.19
N THR A 474 5.18 -29.92 -5.13
CA THR A 474 6.24 -30.24 -4.17
C THR A 474 7.64 -30.06 -4.75
N GLY A 475 7.77 -29.73 -6.04
CA GLY A 475 9.04 -29.51 -6.72
C GLY A 475 8.86 -29.29 -8.23
N GLY A 476 9.98 -29.16 -8.93
CA GLY A 476 10.03 -29.20 -10.41
C GLY A 476 9.85 -27.83 -11.07
N ALA A 477 9.29 -27.84 -12.28
CA ALA A 477 9.16 -26.64 -13.12
C ALA A 477 7.77 -26.54 -13.75
N VAL A 478 7.27 -25.30 -13.87
CA VAL A 478 6.05 -24.97 -14.61
C VAL A 478 6.41 -23.97 -15.70
N THR A 479 6.64 -24.48 -16.90
CA THR A 479 7.09 -23.66 -18.04
C THR A 479 5.95 -23.26 -18.96
N GLY A 480 4.83 -23.98 -18.91
CA GLY A 480 3.59 -23.61 -19.61
C GLY A 480 2.81 -22.51 -18.88
N GLY A 481 1.82 -21.92 -19.56
CA GLY A 481 0.88 -20.99 -18.94
C GLY A 481 -0.09 -21.72 -18.01
N VAL A 482 -0.41 -21.10 -16.87
CA VAL A 482 -1.36 -21.59 -15.87
C VAL A 482 -2.59 -20.68 -15.84
N ASP A 483 -3.78 -21.26 -15.94
CA ASP A 483 -5.05 -20.61 -15.64
C ASP A 483 -5.71 -21.32 -14.45
N ASN A 484 -5.59 -20.73 -13.27
CA ASN A 484 -6.23 -21.18 -12.05
C ASN A 484 -7.52 -20.38 -11.84
N HIS A 485 -8.68 -21.03 -11.89
CA HIS A 485 -9.96 -20.34 -11.86
C HIS A 485 -11.04 -21.08 -11.07
N ASP A 486 -12.22 -20.46 -10.98
CA ASP A 486 -13.34 -20.89 -10.14
C ASP A 486 -12.91 -21.18 -8.70
N ALA A 487 -13.08 -22.41 -8.21
CA ALA A 487 -12.66 -22.82 -6.86
C ALA A 487 -11.24 -23.45 -6.83
N GLY A 488 -10.50 -23.34 -7.92
CA GLY A 488 -9.18 -23.93 -8.10
C GLY A 488 -8.17 -23.45 -7.05
N THR A 489 -7.39 -24.39 -6.51
CA THR A 489 -6.34 -24.10 -5.53
C THR A 489 -5.01 -24.65 -6.01
N VAL A 490 -4.01 -23.79 -6.15
CA VAL A 490 -2.62 -24.18 -6.42
C VAL A 490 -1.78 -23.89 -5.18
N THR A 491 -1.24 -24.94 -4.56
CA THR A 491 -0.36 -24.85 -3.40
C THR A 491 1.08 -25.19 -3.78
N ILE A 492 1.99 -24.27 -3.49
CA ILE A 492 3.44 -24.47 -3.65
C ILE A 492 4.01 -24.90 -2.30
N ALA A 493 4.30 -26.20 -2.18
CA ALA A 493 4.82 -26.86 -0.99
C ALA A 493 6.33 -27.10 -1.05
N GLY A 494 6.93 -27.16 -2.24
CA GLY A 494 8.37 -27.21 -2.47
C GLY A 494 8.85 -26.17 -3.48
N ALA A 495 10.14 -26.15 -3.81
CA ALA A 495 10.70 -25.16 -4.73
C ALA A 495 10.28 -25.46 -6.18
N VAL A 496 9.67 -24.48 -6.84
CA VAL A 496 9.16 -24.57 -8.21
C VAL A 496 9.70 -23.42 -9.04
N THR A 497 10.27 -23.73 -10.21
CA THR A 497 10.65 -22.70 -11.18
C THR A 497 9.52 -22.49 -12.18
N GLY A 498 9.04 -21.26 -12.29
CA GLY A 498 8.13 -20.81 -13.34
C GLY A 498 8.90 -20.28 -14.54
N ALA A 499 8.30 -20.40 -15.73
CA ALA A 499 8.70 -19.62 -16.92
C ALA A 499 7.50 -19.06 -17.71
N GLY A 500 6.29 -19.58 -17.47
CA GLY A 500 5.06 -19.12 -18.11
C GLY A 500 4.37 -17.97 -17.38
N SER A 501 3.18 -17.61 -17.86
CA SER A 501 2.24 -16.75 -17.15
C SER A 501 1.41 -17.55 -16.15
N PHE A 502 1.06 -16.94 -15.02
CA PHE A 502 0.12 -17.49 -14.05
C PHE A 502 -1.08 -16.56 -13.93
N THR A 503 -2.26 -17.04 -14.29
CA THR A 503 -3.54 -16.34 -14.12
C THR A 503 -4.30 -16.95 -12.96
N ASN A 504 -4.76 -16.13 -12.02
CA ASN A 504 -5.53 -16.54 -10.87
C ASN A 504 -6.83 -15.72 -10.82
N ARG A 505 -7.97 -16.31 -11.17
CA ARG A 505 -9.24 -15.57 -11.38
C ARG A 505 -10.43 -16.19 -10.64
N ASN A 506 -11.58 -15.52 -10.63
CA ASN A 506 -12.78 -15.92 -9.91
C ASN A 506 -12.52 -16.10 -8.42
N THR A 507 -12.77 -17.26 -7.81
CA THR A 507 -12.51 -17.50 -6.36
C THR A 507 -11.24 -18.32 -6.12
N ALA A 508 -10.36 -18.42 -7.11
CA ALA A 508 -9.22 -19.32 -7.08
C ALA A 508 -8.09 -18.81 -6.18
N GLN A 509 -7.28 -19.73 -5.65
CA GLN A 509 -6.20 -19.41 -4.71
C GLN A 509 -4.83 -19.90 -5.23
N LEU A 510 -3.82 -19.03 -5.18
CA LEU A 510 -2.40 -19.40 -5.25
C LEU A 510 -1.77 -19.26 -3.86
N ARG A 511 -1.29 -20.37 -3.30
CA ARG A 511 -0.76 -20.46 -1.93
C ARG A 511 0.71 -20.88 -1.95
N VAL A 512 1.62 -19.93 -1.79
CA VAL A 512 3.06 -20.18 -1.66
C VAL A 512 3.39 -20.34 -0.18
N THR A 513 3.44 -21.58 0.32
CA THR A 513 3.40 -21.85 1.78
C THR A 513 4.53 -22.74 2.30
N GLY A 514 5.07 -23.65 1.49
CA GLY A 514 6.19 -24.52 1.89
C GLY A 514 7.49 -24.26 1.12
N GLY A 515 7.40 -23.90 -0.16
CA GLY A 515 8.55 -23.56 -0.99
C GLY A 515 8.31 -22.32 -1.85
N SER A 516 9.33 -21.93 -2.62
CA SER A 516 9.30 -20.72 -3.45
C SER A 516 8.83 -21.02 -4.87
N LEU A 517 8.05 -20.12 -5.45
CA LEU A 517 7.71 -20.09 -6.87
C LEU A 517 8.41 -18.91 -7.53
N THR A 518 9.41 -19.18 -8.38
CA THR A 518 10.26 -18.12 -8.94
C THR A 518 10.39 -18.20 -10.44
N GLY A 519 10.50 -17.05 -11.12
CA GLY A 519 10.82 -16.98 -12.55
C GLY A 519 9.60 -16.87 -13.49
N LEU A 520 8.40 -16.62 -12.94
CA LEU A 520 7.22 -16.41 -13.78
C LEU A 520 7.40 -15.21 -14.71
N ALA A 521 6.92 -15.32 -15.94
CA ALA A 521 6.89 -14.17 -16.85
C ALA A 521 5.84 -13.13 -16.39
N SER A 522 4.71 -13.60 -15.85
CA SER A 522 3.71 -12.72 -15.24
C SER A 522 2.85 -13.45 -14.22
N LEU A 523 2.36 -12.71 -13.24
CA LEU A 523 1.30 -13.12 -12.33
C LEU A 523 0.11 -12.17 -12.48
N ASN A 524 -1.01 -12.66 -12.99
CA ASN A 524 -2.25 -11.91 -13.15
C ASN A 524 -3.28 -12.40 -12.13
N ASN A 525 -3.44 -11.67 -11.03
CA ASN A 525 -4.43 -11.95 -10.02
C ASN A 525 -5.69 -11.11 -10.24
N SER A 526 -6.78 -11.77 -10.59
CA SER A 526 -8.15 -11.25 -10.63
C SER A 526 -9.10 -12.02 -9.71
N SER A 527 -8.56 -12.76 -8.73
CA SER A 527 -9.35 -13.55 -7.79
C SER A 527 -10.02 -12.68 -6.73
N THR A 528 -11.33 -12.83 -6.57
CA THR A 528 -12.18 -12.21 -5.55
C THR A 528 -12.13 -12.93 -4.21
N HIS A 529 -11.35 -14.02 -4.09
CA HIS A 529 -11.16 -14.69 -2.82
C HIS A 529 -10.39 -13.79 -1.84
N THR A 530 -10.73 -13.85 -0.54
CA THR A 530 -10.08 -13.05 0.52
C THR A 530 -8.61 -13.37 0.73
N GLN A 531 -8.13 -14.46 0.15
CA GLN A 531 -6.74 -14.92 0.10
C GLN A 531 -6.45 -15.40 -1.33
N GLY A 532 -6.67 -14.55 -2.32
CA GLY A 532 -6.48 -14.89 -3.73
C GLY A 532 -5.06 -15.32 -4.04
N VAL A 533 -4.07 -14.56 -3.59
CA VAL A 533 -2.66 -14.96 -3.59
C VAL A 533 -2.10 -14.81 -2.18
N THR A 534 -1.39 -15.82 -1.69
CA THR A 534 -0.73 -15.78 -0.39
C THR A 534 0.71 -16.24 -0.51
N THR A 535 1.64 -15.51 0.12
CA THR A 535 3.04 -15.91 0.26
C THR A 535 3.42 -15.96 1.74
N ALA A 536 3.82 -17.13 2.23
CA ALA A 536 4.16 -17.34 3.63
C ALA A 536 5.57 -16.84 3.97
N ALA A 537 5.82 -16.57 5.25
CA ALA A 537 7.14 -16.18 5.73
C ALA A 537 8.22 -17.21 5.33
N GLY A 538 9.38 -16.72 4.89
CA GLY A 538 10.50 -17.55 4.43
C GLY A 538 10.37 -18.09 2.99
N THR A 539 9.25 -17.85 2.31
CA THR A 539 9.05 -18.24 0.90
C THR A 539 9.18 -17.04 -0.05
N THR A 540 9.44 -17.31 -1.33
CA THR A 540 9.51 -16.29 -2.39
C THR A 540 8.49 -16.58 -3.48
N LEU A 541 7.75 -15.57 -3.90
CA LEU A 541 7.01 -15.55 -5.16
C LEU A 541 7.63 -14.49 -6.06
N SER A 542 8.14 -14.87 -7.22
CA SER A 542 8.70 -13.91 -8.19
C SER A 542 8.10 -14.05 -9.58
N ALA A 543 7.81 -12.88 -10.16
CA ALA A 543 7.43 -12.71 -11.55
C ALA A 543 8.09 -11.46 -12.15
N ASP A 544 8.17 -11.36 -13.47
CA ASP A 544 8.61 -10.11 -14.11
C ASP A 544 7.56 -9.01 -13.95
N LEU A 545 6.30 -9.31 -14.25
CA LEU A 545 5.14 -8.42 -14.07
C LEU A 545 4.13 -9.04 -13.09
N ILE A 546 3.72 -8.27 -12.08
CA ILE A 546 2.62 -8.65 -11.18
C ILE A 546 1.47 -7.68 -11.39
N THR A 547 0.29 -8.19 -11.72
CA THR A 547 -0.96 -7.42 -11.82
C THR A 547 -1.95 -7.92 -10.78
N ASN A 548 -2.44 -7.03 -9.93
CA ASN A 548 -3.52 -7.30 -8.98
C ASN A 548 -4.73 -6.45 -9.34
N ALA A 549 -5.75 -7.07 -9.92
CA ALA A 549 -6.93 -6.39 -10.44
C ALA A 549 -7.83 -5.85 -9.31
N ALA A 550 -8.74 -4.94 -9.67
CA ALA A 550 -9.75 -4.43 -8.75
C ALA A 550 -10.57 -5.55 -8.12
N GLY A 551 -10.84 -5.45 -6.81
CA GLY A 551 -11.54 -6.48 -6.04
C GLY A 551 -10.69 -7.72 -5.70
N SER A 552 -9.42 -7.76 -6.11
CA SER A 552 -8.52 -8.88 -5.86
C SER A 552 -7.56 -8.63 -4.70
N ARG A 553 -7.09 -9.70 -4.05
CA ARG A 553 -6.22 -9.60 -2.86
C ARG A 553 -4.93 -10.42 -2.96
N ILE A 554 -3.82 -9.80 -2.55
CA ILE A 554 -2.52 -10.44 -2.33
C ILE A 554 -2.11 -10.23 -0.87
N ASP A 555 -1.81 -11.31 -0.16
CA ASP A 555 -1.26 -11.31 1.20
C ASP A 555 0.20 -11.82 1.18
N ASN A 556 1.14 -10.94 1.50
CA ASN A 556 2.57 -11.22 1.48
C ASN A 556 3.19 -11.18 2.89
N ALA A 557 3.61 -12.34 3.41
CA ALA A 557 4.43 -12.46 4.61
C ALA A 557 5.88 -12.90 4.30
N GLY A 558 6.13 -13.39 3.08
CA GLY A 558 7.46 -13.78 2.59
C GLY A 558 8.12 -12.68 1.75
N THR A 559 8.71 -13.08 0.63
CA THR A 559 9.27 -12.17 -0.38
C THR A 559 8.40 -12.22 -1.64
N LEU A 560 7.87 -11.07 -2.05
CA LEU A 560 7.16 -10.90 -3.30
C LEU A 560 7.99 -10.02 -4.24
N THR A 561 8.41 -10.55 -5.37
CA THR A 561 9.29 -9.84 -6.30
C THR A 561 8.59 -9.64 -7.65
N ALA A 562 8.44 -8.39 -8.06
CA ALA A 562 8.05 -7.97 -9.40
C ALA A 562 9.27 -7.34 -10.09
N ALA A 563 9.97 -8.10 -10.93
CA ALA A 563 11.27 -7.66 -11.45
C ALA A 563 11.18 -6.37 -12.30
N THR A 564 10.07 -6.17 -13.01
CA THR A 564 9.85 -5.00 -13.88
C THR A 564 8.82 -4.04 -13.31
N ARG A 565 7.68 -4.54 -12.84
CA ARG A 565 6.53 -3.70 -12.44
C ARG A 565 5.51 -4.49 -11.61
N PHE A 566 4.98 -3.86 -10.58
CA PHE A 566 3.80 -4.30 -9.84
C PHE A 566 2.67 -3.31 -10.07
N ASP A 567 1.62 -3.71 -10.78
CA ASP A 567 0.38 -2.96 -10.96
C ASP A 567 -0.68 -3.41 -9.96
N ASN A 568 -1.02 -2.53 -9.01
CA ASN A 568 -2.07 -2.78 -8.04
C ASN A 568 -3.29 -1.89 -8.29
N ALA A 569 -4.43 -2.51 -8.57
CA ALA A 569 -5.76 -1.91 -8.52
C ALA A 569 -6.68 -2.54 -7.46
N GLY A 570 -6.24 -3.65 -6.84
CA GLY A 570 -6.93 -4.33 -5.74
C GLY A 570 -6.31 -4.03 -4.37
N SER A 571 -6.35 -5.01 -3.47
CA SER A 571 -5.78 -4.95 -2.12
C SER A 571 -4.47 -5.73 -2.03
N VAL A 572 -3.43 -5.10 -1.48
CA VAL A 572 -2.15 -5.76 -1.15
C VAL A 572 -1.89 -5.56 0.34
N VAL A 573 -1.70 -6.65 1.08
CA VAL A 573 -1.20 -6.62 2.44
C VAL A 573 0.19 -7.19 2.42
N THR A 574 1.20 -6.40 2.77
CA THR A 574 2.57 -6.87 2.84
C THR A 574 3.13 -6.68 4.24
N THR A 575 3.66 -7.76 4.80
CA THR A 575 4.33 -7.84 6.09
C THR A 575 5.78 -8.33 6.02
N GLY A 576 6.15 -8.91 4.88
CA GLY A 576 7.52 -9.29 4.56
C GLY A 576 8.20 -8.28 3.65
N VAL A 577 8.78 -8.77 2.55
CA VAL A 577 9.53 -7.98 1.56
C VAL A 577 8.72 -7.90 0.27
N LEU A 578 8.53 -6.69 -0.26
CA LEU A 578 8.05 -6.45 -1.62
C LEU A 578 9.20 -5.83 -2.42
N ASN A 579 9.63 -6.47 -3.50
CA ASN A 579 10.69 -5.97 -4.39
C ASN A 579 10.12 -5.57 -5.74
N GLY A 580 10.50 -4.39 -6.23
CA GLY A 580 10.19 -3.91 -7.57
C GLY A 580 9.40 -2.61 -7.58
N PRO A 581 9.32 -1.92 -8.73
CA PRO A 581 8.51 -0.72 -8.90
C PRO A 581 7.02 -0.98 -8.62
N LEU A 582 6.45 -0.32 -7.61
CA LEU A 582 5.05 -0.47 -7.23
C LEU A 582 4.20 0.68 -7.75
N PHE A 583 3.19 0.38 -8.55
CA PHE A 583 2.20 1.31 -9.06
C PHE A 583 0.84 0.99 -8.45
N ASN A 584 0.43 1.79 -7.48
CA ASN A 584 -0.88 1.66 -6.84
C ASN A 584 -1.89 2.60 -7.51
N ALA A 585 -2.78 2.06 -8.34
CA ALA A 585 -3.80 2.82 -9.06
C ALA A 585 -4.85 3.46 -8.12
N ALA A 586 -5.68 4.37 -8.62
CA ALA A 586 -6.64 5.13 -7.81
C ALA A 586 -7.62 4.31 -6.96
N GLY A 587 -7.98 3.10 -7.41
CA GLY A 587 -8.81 2.15 -6.65
C GLY A 587 -8.02 1.16 -5.77
N GLY A 588 -6.70 1.14 -5.90
CA GLY A 588 -5.82 0.21 -5.23
C GLY A 588 -5.56 0.59 -3.77
N GLN A 589 -5.41 -0.43 -2.93
CA GLN A 589 -5.14 -0.33 -1.51
C GLN A 589 -3.88 -1.14 -1.18
N VAL A 590 -2.93 -0.53 -0.46
CA VAL A 590 -1.72 -1.18 0.01
C VAL A 590 -1.59 -0.95 1.51
N TRP A 591 -1.51 -2.02 2.28
CA TRP A 591 -1.15 -2.00 3.70
C TRP A 591 0.23 -2.61 3.87
N ALA A 592 1.19 -1.79 4.25
CA ALA A 592 2.59 -2.16 4.25
C ALA A 592 3.24 -2.06 5.64
N GLN A 593 3.95 -3.14 5.98
CA GLN A 593 4.95 -3.23 7.03
C GLN A 593 6.11 -4.11 6.50
N GLY A 594 7.25 -4.09 7.17
CA GLY A 594 8.46 -4.80 6.72
C GLY A 594 9.27 -3.96 5.73
N GLN A 595 9.40 -4.43 4.50
CA GLN A 595 10.26 -3.82 3.49
C GLN A 595 9.52 -3.70 2.15
N VAL A 596 9.60 -2.52 1.53
CA VAL A 596 9.16 -2.29 0.15
C VAL A 596 10.34 -1.68 -0.56
N PHE A 597 11.01 -2.43 -1.43
CA PHE A 597 12.17 -1.98 -2.19
C PHE A 597 11.74 -1.68 -3.62
N GLY A 598 12.18 -0.54 -4.15
CA GLY A 598 11.80 -0.02 -5.45
C GLY A 598 10.92 1.24 -5.34
N PRO A 599 10.86 2.03 -6.42
CA PRO A 599 10.06 3.25 -6.45
C PRO A 599 8.57 2.94 -6.29
N VAL A 600 7.86 3.77 -5.54
CA VAL A 600 6.41 3.67 -5.34
C VAL A 600 5.71 4.86 -6.01
N ASP A 601 4.76 4.60 -6.90
CA ASP A 601 3.80 5.59 -7.42
C ASP A 601 2.40 5.25 -6.88
N ASN A 602 1.95 6.02 -5.89
CA ASN A 602 0.70 5.81 -5.20
C ASN A 602 -0.38 6.81 -5.68
N SER A 603 -1.31 6.37 -6.51
CA SER A 603 -2.53 7.10 -6.85
C SER A 603 -3.75 6.66 -6.01
N GLY A 604 -3.70 5.50 -5.37
CA GLY A 604 -4.73 4.97 -4.47
C GLY A 604 -4.47 5.26 -2.99
N VAL A 605 -4.72 4.27 -2.14
CA VAL A 605 -4.43 4.31 -0.70
C VAL A 605 -3.18 3.50 -0.39
N PHE A 606 -2.20 4.12 0.27
CA PHE A 606 -1.04 3.45 0.84
C PHE A 606 -1.00 3.73 2.35
N GLU A 607 -1.07 2.68 3.14
CA GLU A 607 -1.06 2.76 4.60
C GLU A 607 0.14 2.01 5.17
N VAL A 608 0.99 2.74 5.90
CA VAL A 608 2.07 2.17 6.68
C VAL A 608 1.50 1.73 8.02
N THR A 609 1.23 0.43 8.16
CA THR A 609 0.56 -0.15 9.33
C THR A 609 1.52 -0.49 10.47
N GLY A 610 2.81 -0.60 10.18
CA GLY A 610 3.89 -0.92 11.14
C GLY A 610 5.22 -0.27 10.75
N ALA A 611 6.34 -0.82 11.20
CA ALA A 611 7.65 -0.37 10.71
C ALA A 611 7.81 -0.76 9.23
N LEU A 612 8.22 0.19 8.40
CA LEU A 612 8.42 0.03 6.96
C LEU A 612 9.71 0.74 6.52
N THR A 613 10.50 0.05 5.70
CA THR A 613 11.72 0.61 5.10
C THR A 613 11.66 0.58 3.57
N ASN A 614 12.06 1.68 2.92
CA ASN A 614 12.11 1.82 1.45
C ASN A 614 13.52 2.06 0.87
N ASN A 615 14.54 1.44 1.47
CA ASN A 615 15.92 1.26 0.98
C ASN A 615 16.54 2.30 0.00
N GLY A 616 16.27 3.58 0.18
CA GLY A 616 16.78 4.67 -0.65
C GLY A 616 16.00 4.93 -1.94
N ASP A 617 14.81 4.38 -2.14
CA ASP A 617 14.00 4.65 -3.33
C ASP A 617 13.03 5.83 -3.13
N GLY A 618 12.49 6.32 -4.25
CA GLY A 618 11.55 7.43 -4.29
C GLY A 618 10.09 7.00 -4.07
N PHE A 619 9.32 7.85 -3.39
CA PHE A 619 7.88 7.69 -3.21
C PHE A 619 7.14 8.86 -3.82
N VAL A 620 6.31 8.62 -4.83
CA VAL A 620 5.40 9.61 -5.42
C VAL A 620 4.00 9.35 -4.90
N ASN A 621 3.38 10.35 -4.27
CA ASN A 621 2.02 10.29 -3.77
C ASN A 621 1.09 11.20 -4.59
N ARG A 622 0.18 10.59 -5.34
CA ARG A 622 -0.95 11.19 -6.07
C ARG A 622 -2.31 10.90 -5.41
N GLY A 623 -2.35 9.93 -4.48
CA GLY A 623 -3.53 9.53 -3.72
C GLY A 623 -3.44 9.88 -2.24
N VAL A 624 -3.63 8.88 -1.37
CA VAL A 624 -3.56 9.00 0.09
C VAL A 624 -2.43 8.14 0.63
N LEU A 625 -1.53 8.76 1.40
CA LEU A 625 -0.50 8.10 2.20
C LEU A 625 -0.81 8.32 3.68
N THR A 626 -1.02 7.25 4.43
CA THR A 626 -1.19 7.30 5.88
C THR A 626 -0.04 6.57 6.56
N VAL A 627 0.64 7.23 7.50
CA VAL A 627 1.77 6.68 8.24
C VAL A 627 1.35 6.49 9.70
N LYS A 628 1.10 5.23 10.10
CA LYS A 628 0.76 4.86 11.49
C LYS A 628 1.94 4.25 12.27
N GLY A 629 2.95 3.74 11.57
CA GLY A 629 4.21 3.24 12.14
C GLY A 629 5.44 4.05 11.72
N ASN A 630 6.63 3.43 11.78
CA ASN A 630 7.87 4.08 11.35
C ASN A 630 8.12 3.84 9.87
N PHE A 631 8.06 4.89 9.04
CA PHE A 631 8.40 4.83 7.63
C PHE A 631 9.77 5.48 7.40
N THR A 632 10.78 4.66 7.08
CA THR A 632 12.18 5.10 7.01
C THR A 632 12.87 4.67 5.72
N GLY A 633 14.06 5.22 5.49
CA GLY A 633 14.87 4.86 4.32
C GLY A 633 14.31 5.36 3.00
N LEU A 634 13.45 6.39 2.97
CA LEU A 634 13.06 7.01 1.68
C LEU A 634 14.18 7.94 1.19
N ALA A 635 14.53 7.89 -0.10
CA ALA A 635 15.35 8.97 -0.68
C ALA A 635 14.55 10.26 -0.84
N GLY A 636 13.27 10.15 -1.20
CA GLY A 636 12.40 11.32 -1.28
C GLY A 636 10.93 10.96 -1.33
N LEU A 637 10.09 11.85 -0.80
CA LEU A 637 8.65 11.81 -0.90
C LEU A 637 8.16 13.02 -1.72
N THR A 638 7.58 12.78 -2.88
CA THR A 638 6.94 13.79 -3.72
C THR A 638 5.43 13.66 -3.61
N ASN A 639 4.80 14.56 -2.86
CA ASN A 639 3.35 14.64 -2.71
C ASN A 639 2.78 15.64 -3.72
N ILE A 640 2.02 15.13 -4.69
CA ILE A 640 1.34 15.88 -5.75
C ILE A 640 -0.15 15.51 -5.83
N SER A 641 -0.68 14.92 -4.77
CA SER A 641 -2.07 14.55 -4.62
C SER A 641 -2.96 15.76 -4.43
N THR A 642 -4.17 15.70 -4.97
CA THR A 642 -5.24 16.69 -4.80
C THR A 642 -6.24 16.32 -3.71
N GLN A 643 -5.98 15.23 -2.97
CA GLN A 643 -6.83 14.79 -1.86
C GLN A 643 -6.68 15.73 -0.66
N THR A 644 -7.77 15.94 0.08
CA THR A 644 -7.78 16.79 1.29
C THR A 644 -6.91 16.22 2.41
N GLN A 645 -6.75 14.90 2.47
CA GLN A 645 -5.84 14.18 3.38
C GLN A 645 -4.81 13.40 2.56
N SER A 646 -3.94 14.10 1.83
CA SER A 646 -3.02 13.39 0.94
C SER A 646 -1.87 12.69 1.65
N VAL A 647 -1.21 13.33 2.63
CA VAL A 647 -0.23 12.67 3.50
C VAL A 647 -0.59 12.93 4.95
N THR A 648 -0.76 11.87 5.73
CA THR A 648 -1.06 11.95 7.17
C THR A 648 -0.08 11.12 7.97
N ILE A 649 0.60 11.74 8.94
CA ILE A 649 1.50 11.07 9.89
C ILE A 649 0.84 11.09 11.27
N ALA A 650 0.52 9.91 11.80
CA ALA A 650 -0.18 9.76 13.07
C ALA A 650 0.72 10.10 14.28
N GLY A 651 0.09 10.36 15.44
CA GLY A 651 0.82 10.54 16.69
C GLY A 651 1.64 9.29 17.06
N GLY A 652 2.91 9.48 17.42
CA GLY A 652 3.85 8.38 17.70
C GLY A 652 4.48 7.72 16.47
N ALA A 653 3.98 8.02 15.26
CA ALA A 653 4.57 7.56 14.00
C ALA A 653 5.79 8.42 13.61
N THR A 654 6.68 7.85 12.79
CA THR A 654 7.85 8.55 12.24
C THR A 654 7.87 8.44 10.72
N LEU A 655 8.10 9.55 10.03
CA LEU A 655 8.41 9.58 8.59
C LEU A 655 9.81 10.17 8.40
N SER A 656 10.73 9.39 7.84
CA SER A 656 12.10 9.83 7.54
C SER A 656 12.40 9.71 6.05
N ALA A 657 12.70 10.85 5.41
CA ALA A 657 13.03 10.90 3.99
C ALA A 657 14.26 11.78 3.74
N GLY A 658 14.95 11.57 2.61
CA GLY A 658 16.00 12.47 2.17
C GLY A 658 15.45 13.88 1.95
N GLN A 659 14.44 13.98 1.08
CA GLN A 659 13.68 15.19 0.78
C GLN A 659 12.17 14.92 0.88
N ILE A 660 11.38 15.93 1.26
CA ILE A 660 9.92 15.91 1.07
C ILE A 660 9.55 17.12 0.20
N ALA A 661 8.84 16.89 -0.90
CA ALA A 661 8.29 17.93 -1.76
C ALA A 661 6.76 17.86 -1.72
N ASN A 662 6.11 18.88 -1.19
CA ASN A 662 4.66 19.00 -1.10
C ASN A 662 4.14 20.03 -2.11
N GLY A 663 3.51 19.55 -3.18
CA GLY A 663 3.02 20.38 -4.28
C GLY A 663 1.87 21.32 -3.88
N ALA A 664 1.59 22.33 -4.71
CA ALA A 664 0.68 23.43 -4.39
C ALA A 664 -0.77 23.02 -4.02
N ALA A 665 -1.28 21.93 -4.59
CA ALA A 665 -2.62 21.41 -4.29
C ALA A 665 -2.63 20.36 -3.16
N SER A 666 -1.47 20.04 -2.59
CA SER A 666 -1.26 18.89 -1.71
C SER A 666 -1.18 19.29 -0.24
N GLN A 667 -1.53 18.35 0.65
CA GLN A 667 -1.63 18.56 2.09
C GLN A 667 -0.75 17.55 2.84
N VAL A 668 0.05 18.03 3.79
CA VAL A 668 0.77 17.17 4.74
C VAL A 668 0.28 17.49 6.14
N THR A 669 -0.24 16.49 6.85
CA THR A 669 -0.61 16.59 8.26
C THR A 669 0.33 15.76 9.11
N ASN A 670 1.06 16.39 10.02
CA ASN A 670 2.01 15.76 10.92
C ASN A 670 1.54 15.85 12.37
N ALA A 671 1.20 14.72 13.00
CA ALA A 671 1.02 14.60 14.44
C ALA A 671 2.15 13.81 15.13
N GLY A 672 3.06 13.22 14.36
CA GLY A 672 4.19 12.41 14.82
C GLY A 672 5.52 13.14 14.66
N THR A 673 6.54 12.41 14.20
CA THR A 673 7.86 12.95 13.88
C THR A 673 8.11 12.87 12.38
N VAL A 674 8.44 13.99 11.75
CA VAL A 674 8.95 14.04 10.37
C VAL A 674 10.42 14.43 10.42
N THR A 675 11.27 13.66 9.76
CA THR A 675 12.71 13.96 9.63
C THR A 675 13.08 14.02 8.16
N VAL A 676 13.64 15.16 7.75
CA VAL A 676 14.23 15.36 6.41
C VAL A 676 15.71 15.65 6.53
N THR A 677 16.54 15.00 5.72
CA THR A 677 18.00 15.23 5.77
C THR A 677 18.45 16.37 4.87
N SER A 678 17.73 16.66 3.77
CA SER A 678 18.04 17.77 2.87
C SER A 678 17.06 18.93 3.02
N LEU A 679 15.80 18.72 2.68
CA LEU A 679 14.80 19.79 2.61
C LEU A 679 13.37 19.25 2.68
N PHE A 680 12.51 19.97 3.40
CA PHE A 680 11.06 19.93 3.23
C PHE A 680 10.67 21.15 2.37
N ASP A 681 10.32 20.92 1.12
CA ASP A 681 9.83 21.94 0.19
C ASP A 681 8.30 21.94 0.18
N ASN A 682 7.69 22.94 0.82
CA ASN A 682 6.25 23.07 0.97
C ASN A 682 5.70 24.19 0.07
N ALA A 683 5.11 23.81 -1.07
CA ALA A 683 4.31 24.69 -1.91
C ALA A 683 2.80 24.61 -1.63
N GLY A 684 2.34 23.51 -1.02
CA GLY A 684 0.94 23.30 -0.62
C GLY A 684 0.66 23.68 0.83
N GLY A 685 -0.17 22.89 1.51
CA GLY A 685 -0.44 23.05 2.95
C GLY A 685 0.31 22.04 3.82
N LEU A 686 0.88 22.52 4.92
CA LEU A 686 1.52 21.73 5.96
C LEU A 686 0.87 22.07 7.31
N THR A 687 0.21 21.10 7.94
CA THR A 687 -0.24 21.22 9.33
C THR A 687 0.64 20.34 10.20
N SER A 688 1.49 20.93 11.04
CA SER A 688 2.36 20.20 11.97
C SER A 688 1.97 20.47 13.40
N THR A 689 1.63 19.40 14.12
CA THR A 689 1.32 19.41 15.55
C THR A 689 2.31 18.59 16.40
N GLY A 690 3.16 17.80 15.73
CA GLY A 690 4.26 17.05 16.34
C GLY A 690 5.62 17.72 16.13
N THR A 691 6.63 16.92 15.79
CA THR A 691 8.00 17.38 15.56
C THR A 691 8.34 17.33 14.06
N LEU A 692 8.89 18.41 13.53
CA LEU A 692 9.54 18.46 12.23
C LEU A 692 11.05 18.69 12.44
N ASN A 693 11.88 17.80 11.89
CA ASN A 693 13.34 17.88 11.96
C ASN A 693 13.91 18.04 10.53
N GLY A 694 14.70 19.09 10.32
CA GLY A 694 15.37 19.40 9.06
C GLY A 694 14.95 20.75 8.47
N PRO A 695 15.63 21.23 7.42
CA PRO A 695 15.31 22.50 6.78
C PRO A 695 13.90 22.51 6.18
N LEU A 696 13.17 23.62 6.34
CA LEU A 696 11.84 23.84 5.77
C LEU A 696 11.86 25.07 4.85
N PHE A 697 11.58 24.86 3.57
CA PHE A 697 11.29 25.93 2.62
C PHE A 697 9.78 25.98 2.39
N ASN A 698 9.14 27.09 2.72
CA ASN A 698 7.70 27.25 2.60
C ASN A 698 7.37 28.33 1.57
N THR A 699 6.72 27.96 0.47
CA THR A 699 6.08 28.87 -0.49
C THR A 699 4.55 28.82 -0.43
N GLY A 700 4.00 27.80 0.25
CA GLY A 700 2.56 27.62 0.47
C GLY A 700 2.10 28.07 1.87
N GLN A 701 1.40 27.20 2.58
CA GLN A 701 0.81 27.46 3.89
C GLN A 701 1.35 26.48 4.94
N VAL A 702 1.71 27.00 6.11
CA VAL A 702 2.14 26.21 7.28
C VAL A 702 1.29 26.59 8.48
N TRP A 703 0.74 25.60 9.18
CA TRP A 703 0.13 25.72 10.50
C TRP A 703 0.90 24.87 11.49
N ALA A 704 1.63 25.49 12.40
CA ALA A 704 2.58 24.79 13.26
C ALA A 704 2.31 25.01 14.75
N ARG A 705 2.40 23.91 15.51
CA ARG A 705 2.58 23.85 16.96
C ARG A 705 3.49 22.66 17.28
N GLY A 706 4.02 22.58 18.50
CA GLY A 706 4.98 21.55 18.87
C GLY A 706 6.41 21.98 18.54
N GLN A 707 7.10 21.26 17.66
CA GLN A 707 8.51 21.53 17.35
C GLN A 707 8.78 21.65 15.84
N VAL A 708 9.54 22.67 15.46
CA VAL A 708 10.13 22.81 14.12
C VAL A 708 11.63 23.07 14.29
N ASN A 709 12.40 22.01 14.10
CA ASN A 709 13.84 21.97 14.31
C ASN A 709 14.54 22.03 12.96
N GLY A 710 15.41 23.02 12.73
CA GLY A 710 16.05 23.25 11.44
C GLY A 710 15.72 24.64 10.87
N ALA A 711 16.50 25.06 9.87
CA ALA A 711 16.34 26.39 9.29
C ALA A 711 15.01 26.49 8.54
N VAL A 712 14.27 27.57 8.77
CA VAL A 712 13.01 27.84 8.07
C VAL A 712 13.18 29.03 7.13
N ASP A 713 12.85 28.84 5.87
CA ASP A 713 12.76 29.90 4.87
C ASP A 713 11.30 30.01 4.42
N ASN A 714 10.62 31.04 4.92
CA ASN A 714 9.20 31.28 4.70
C ASN A 714 8.98 32.37 3.65
N SER A 715 8.66 31.95 2.43
CA SER A 715 8.16 32.80 1.34
C SER A 715 6.65 32.72 1.14
N GLY A 716 5.95 31.89 1.94
CA GLY A 716 4.49 31.75 1.97
C GLY A 716 3.86 32.26 3.27
N GLN A 717 2.77 31.61 3.70
CA GLN A 717 2.10 31.88 4.97
C GLN A 717 2.58 30.89 6.04
N PHE A 718 3.03 31.41 7.19
CA PHE A 718 3.37 30.61 8.36
C PHE A 718 2.53 31.06 9.55
N VAL A 719 1.71 30.17 10.10
CA VAL A 719 0.81 30.44 11.22
C VAL A 719 1.18 29.55 12.39
N VAL A 720 1.37 30.16 13.55
CA VAL A 720 1.60 29.48 14.82
C VAL A 720 0.24 29.24 15.47
N THR A 721 -0.15 27.98 15.61
CA THR A 721 -1.49 27.58 16.10
C THR A 721 -1.50 27.13 17.56
N GLY A 722 -0.33 27.10 18.20
CA GLY A 722 -0.12 26.75 19.61
C GLY A 722 1.33 27.02 20.00
N ALA A 723 1.78 26.59 21.18
CA ALA A 723 3.18 26.72 21.54
C ALA A 723 4.08 26.00 20.51
N LEU A 724 5.03 26.72 19.94
CA LEU A 724 5.98 26.25 18.94
C LEU A 724 7.40 26.56 19.39
N THR A 725 8.28 25.55 19.35
CA THR A 725 9.68 25.71 19.72
C THR A 725 10.61 25.25 18.60
N GLY A 726 11.66 26.02 18.34
CA GLY A 726 12.79 25.60 17.50
C GLY A 726 13.98 25.08 18.31
N ASN A 727 15.02 24.66 17.59
CA ASN A 727 16.28 24.14 18.15
C ASN A 727 17.47 25.12 17.99
N GLY A 728 17.20 26.41 17.90
CA GLY A 728 18.22 27.45 17.69
C GLY A 728 18.62 27.67 16.23
N ALA A 729 17.91 27.05 15.27
CA ALA A 729 18.12 27.28 13.85
C ALA A 729 17.54 28.64 13.38
N GLY A 730 17.99 29.10 12.21
CA GLY A 730 17.55 30.39 11.65
C GLY A 730 16.13 30.37 11.10
N PHE A 731 15.45 31.51 11.15
CA PHE A 731 14.11 31.72 10.59
C PHE A 731 14.12 32.95 9.67
N LEU A 732 13.86 32.77 8.39
CA LEU A 732 13.84 33.82 7.39
C LEU A 732 12.41 34.03 6.88
N ASN A 733 11.82 35.19 7.16
CA ASN A 733 10.48 35.55 6.72
C ASN A 733 10.53 36.51 5.53
N ARG A 734 10.10 36.05 4.36
CA ARG A 734 9.93 36.83 3.14
C ARG A 734 8.46 37.12 2.79
N SER A 735 7.52 36.58 3.54
CA SER A 735 6.09 36.83 3.36
C SER A 735 5.39 37.05 4.71
N THR A 736 4.60 36.10 5.22
CA THR A 736 3.83 36.32 6.46
C THR A 736 4.15 35.29 7.54
N LEU A 737 4.45 35.78 8.74
CA LEU A 737 4.44 35.00 9.98
C LEU A 737 3.31 35.54 10.88
N THR A 738 2.36 34.70 11.25
CA THR A 738 1.33 35.01 12.24
C THR A 738 1.58 34.18 13.48
N VAL A 739 2.00 34.82 14.57
CA VAL A 739 2.14 34.16 15.88
C VAL A 739 0.79 34.08 16.58
N GLY A 740 -0.09 35.08 16.38
CA GLY A 740 -1.37 35.16 17.08
C GLY A 740 -1.18 35.17 18.61
N GLY A 741 -2.18 34.71 19.36
CA GLY A 741 -2.12 34.56 20.82
C GLY A 741 -1.27 33.38 21.32
N ASN A 742 -0.24 32.98 20.58
CA ASN A 742 0.61 31.82 20.87
C ASN A 742 2.08 32.23 21.04
N SER A 743 2.98 31.25 21.26
CA SER A 743 4.41 31.49 21.40
C SER A 743 5.21 30.76 20.32
N TYR A 744 6.13 31.45 19.64
CA TYR A 744 7.18 30.84 18.84
C TYR A 744 8.55 31.19 19.41
N THR A 745 9.20 30.23 20.08
CA THR A 745 10.47 30.44 20.80
C THR A 745 11.56 29.48 20.32
N GLY A 746 12.78 29.62 20.85
CA GLY A 746 13.89 28.72 20.50
C GLY A 746 14.44 28.93 19.10
N LEU A 747 14.22 30.12 18.51
CA LEU A 747 14.84 30.50 17.24
C LEU A 747 16.27 30.98 17.46
N GLY A 748 17.16 30.72 16.50
CA GLY A 748 18.48 31.32 16.42
C GLY A 748 18.40 32.76 15.90
N ALA A 749 18.91 32.99 14.69
CA ALA A 749 18.72 34.25 14.00
C ALA A 749 17.38 34.29 13.26
N ALA A 750 16.52 35.25 13.61
CA ALA A 750 15.31 35.56 12.86
C ALA A 750 15.55 36.77 11.94
N ASP A 751 15.25 36.67 10.65
CA ASP A 751 15.35 37.75 9.65
C ASP A 751 13.97 38.00 9.05
N ASN A 752 13.39 39.17 9.33
CA ASN A 752 12.11 39.60 8.77
C ASN A 752 12.30 40.58 7.62
N ARG A 753 11.79 40.22 6.44
CA ARG A 753 11.79 41.04 5.22
C ARG A 753 10.40 41.42 4.73
N ALA A 754 9.36 40.98 5.42
CA ALA A 754 7.98 41.22 5.04
C ALA A 754 7.13 41.47 6.30
N ALA A 755 6.09 40.69 6.59
CA ALA A 755 5.17 40.99 7.68
C ALA A 755 5.18 39.91 8.78
N ILE A 756 5.24 40.35 10.03
CA ILE A 756 4.98 39.53 11.21
C ILE A 756 3.80 40.14 11.97
N SER A 757 2.84 39.31 12.38
CA SER A 757 1.76 39.69 13.28
C SER A 757 1.85 38.85 14.56
N ILE A 758 1.82 39.52 15.70
CA ILE A 758 1.88 38.92 17.04
C ILE A 758 0.61 39.32 17.78
N GLY A 759 0.05 38.37 18.52
CA GLY A 759 -1.16 38.55 19.30
C GLY A 759 -2.46 38.61 18.48
N THR A 760 -3.57 38.67 19.20
CA THR A 760 -4.93 38.88 18.68
C THR A 760 -5.67 39.84 19.62
N GLY A 761 -6.81 40.39 19.19
CA GLY A 761 -7.63 41.24 20.08
C GLY A 761 -8.23 40.53 21.31
N SER A 762 -7.88 39.26 21.56
CA SER A 762 -8.32 38.47 22.72
C SER A 762 -7.20 37.74 23.46
N ALA A 763 -5.97 37.66 22.91
CA ALA A 763 -4.87 36.90 23.51
C ALA A 763 -3.50 37.46 23.09
N THR A 764 -2.54 37.43 24.02
CA THR A 764 -1.18 37.94 23.80
C THR A 764 -0.27 36.90 23.16
N GLY A 765 0.60 37.31 22.24
CA GLY A 765 1.59 36.48 21.57
C GLY A 765 3.03 36.69 22.05
N THR A 766 3.91 35.74 21.75
CA THR A 766 5.36 35.87 22.02
C THR A 766 6.22 35.33 20.88
N LEU A 767 7.15 36.14 20.39
CA LEU A 767 8.22 35.72 19.49
C LEU A 767 9.56 35.73 20.24
N GLY A 768 10.23 34.58 20.31
CA GLY A 768 11.50 34.40 21.02
C GLY A 768 12.63 33.92 20.10
N ALA A 769 13.71 34.71 20.01
CA ALA A 769 14.86 34.40 19.15
C ALA A 769 16.20 34.80 19.79
N ALA A 770 17.32 34.26 19.31
CA ALA A 770 18.64 34.70 19.75
C ALA A 770 18.98 36.09 19.21
N SER A 771 18.66 36.38 17.96
CA SER A 771 18.81 37.70 17.35
C SER A 771 17.71 37.96 16.33
N PHE A 772 17.35 39.22 16.11
CA PHE A 772 16.29 39.60 15.17
C PHE A 772 16.70 40.76 14.27
N SER A 773 16.81 40.49 12.98
CA SER A 773 16.99 41.49 11.92
C SER A 773 15.63 41.83 11.33
N ASN A 774 15.28 43.12 11.26
CA ASN A 774 13.99 43.56 10.75
C ASN A 774 14.17 44.60 9.65
N SER A 775 13.79 44.23 8.44
CA SER A 775 13.65 45.10 7.25
C SER A 775 12.19 45.26 6.81
N GLY A 776 11.27 44.52 7.43
CA GLY A 776 9.83 44.56 7.19
C GLY A 776 9.02 45.16 8.34
N SER A 777 7.77 44.73 8.48
CA SER A 777 6.87 45.14 9.57
C SER A 777 6.68 44.04 10.61
N VAL A 778 6.61 44.45 11.88
CA VAL A 778 6.14 43.63 12.99
C VAL A 778 4.98 44.35 13.66
N ALA A 779 3.80 43.74 13.62
CA ALA A 779 2.60 44.30 14.19
C ALA A 779 2.26 43.60 15.52
N MET A 780 2.30 44.36 16.61
CA MET A 780 1.76 43.96 17.92
C MET A 780 0.50 44.78 18.28
N ALA A 781 0.14 45.81 17.50
CA ALA A 781 -1.04 46.64 17.75
C ALA A 781 -2.39 45.93 17.45
N ASN A 782 -2.77 44.97 18.28
CA ASN A 782 -3.93 44.08 18.14
C ASN A 782 -5.17 44.53 18.97
N GLY A 783 -5.04 45.57 19.79
CA GLY A 783 -6.03 46.07 20.74
C GLY A 783 -5.80 45.68 22.21
N LEU A 784 -4.79 44.85 22.51
CA LEU A 784 -4.43 44.38 23.85
C LEU A 784 -2.95 44.60 24.10
N THR A 785 -2.63 45.09 25.30
CA THR A 785 -1.23 45.18 25.75
C THR A 785 -0.72 43.84 26.22
N GLY A 786 0.53 43.51 25.90
CA GLY A 786 1.27 42.40 26.52
C GLY A 786 1.95 41.48 25.52
N ASP A 787 1.84 41.75 24.22
CA ASP A 787 2.60 41.04 23.19
C ASP A 787 4.10 41.24 23.38
N ARG A 788 4.88 40.19 23.11
CA ARG A 788 6.32 40.19 23.35
C ARG A 788 7.13 39.78 22.14
N VAL A 789 8.21 40.52 21.91
CA VAL A 789 9.39 40.04 21.19
C VAL A 789 10.54 39.95 22.19
N VAL A 790 11.02 38.74 22.47
CA VAL A 790 12.03 38.47 23.49
C VAL A 790 13.30 37.94 22.84
N LEU A 791 14.37 38.72 22.91
CA LEU A 791 15.65 38.40 22.28
C LEU A 791 16.74 38.22 23.33
N SER A 792 17.48 37.11 23.26
CA SER A 792 18.66 36.91 24.12
C SER A 792 19.88 37.69 23.65
N GLY A 793 19.87 38.18 22.41
CA GLY A 793 20.93 38.95 21.77
C GLY A 793 20.41 40.22 21.10
N ALA A 794 20.81 40.49 19.86
CA ALA A 794 20.60 41.79 19.22
C ALA A 794 19.28 41.93 18.46
N TYR A 795 18.71 43.14 18.49
CA TYR A 795 17.76 43.67 17.50
C TYR A 795 18.50 44.57 16.51
N THR A 796 18.29 44.37 15.21
CA THR A 796 18.86 45.18 14.14
C THR A 796 17.76 45.64 13.18
N GLY A 797 17.45 46.93 13.17
CA GLY A 797 16.54 47.53 12.21
C GLY A 797 17.26 48.09 10.99
N THR A 798 16.73 47.93 9.78
CA THR A 798 17.25 48.59 8.57
C THR A 798 16.23 49.58 7.99
N ALA A 799 16.58 50.32 6.94
CA ALA A 799 15.60 51.12 6.21
C ALA A 799 14.40 50.24 5.77
N GLY A 800 13.17 50.71 6.01
CA GLY A 800 11.94 49.95 5.80
C GLY A 800 11.38 49.24 7.04
N SER A 801 12.21 49.08 8.08
CA SER A 801 11.82 48.46 9.35
C SER A 801 10.71 49.23 10.06
N SER A 802 9.65 48.52 10.47
CA SER A 802 8.57 49.07 11.29
C SER A 802 8.13 48.13 12.40
N LEU A 803 7.79 48.70 13.55
CA LEU A 803 7.21 48.02 14.71
C LEU A 803 5.93 48.76 15.12
N SER A 804 4.84 48.06 15.39
CA SER A 804 3.66 48.65 16.02
C SER A 804 3.43 48.06 17.40
N PHE A 805 3.03 48.91 18.35
CA PHE A 805 2.79 48.54 19.74
C PHE A 805 1.43 49.08 20.20
N ASP A 806 0.70 48.29 20.97
CA ASP A 806 -0.33 48.77 21.87
C ASP A 806 0.30 49.25 23.18
N ALA A 807 -0.16 50.41 23.66
CA ALA A 807 0.25 51.00 24.92
C ALA A 807 -0.98 51.55 25.65
N ASN A 808 -1.10 51.27 26.94
CA ASN A 808 -2.16 51.86 27.75
C ASN A 808 -1.66 53.18 28.36
N LEU A 809 -1.99 54.30 27.71
CA LEU A 809 -1.62 55.64 28.18
C LEU A 809 -2.58 56.19 29.25
N GLY A 810 -3.55 55.39 29.71
CA GLY A 810 -4.53 55.75 30.74
C GLY A 810 -4.27 55.09 32.10
N SER A 811 -3.10 54.45 32.28
CA SER A 811 -2.72 53.74 33.50
C SER A 811 -1.23 53.89 33.80
N ASN A 812 -0.88 53.93 35.09
CA ASN A 812 0.50 53.99 35.57
C ASN A 812 1.20 52.62 35.63
N GLY A 813 0.56 51.56 35.12
CA GLY A 813 1.06 50.18 35.24
C GLY A 813 2.16 49.77 34.25
N ASN A 814 2.68 50.67 33.40
CA ASN A 814 3.61 50.34 32.32
C ASN A 814 3.11 49.17 31.45
N LEU A 815 1.83 49.24 31.07
CA LEU A 815 1.16 48.22 30.28
C LEU A 815 1.33 48.53 28.80
N SER A 816 2.16 47.75 28.12
CA SER A 816 2.37 47.84 26.69
C SER A 816 2.78 46.50 26.10
N ASP A 817 2.75 46.44 24.78
CA ASP A 817 3.56 45.49 24.05
C ASP A 817 5.03 45.86 24.18
N ARG A 818 5.90 44.85 24.03
CA ARG A 818 7.33 45.06 24.29
C ARG A 818 8.26 44.23 23.42
N LEU A 819 9.25 44.93 22.86
CA LEU A 819 10.48 44.36 22.35
C LEU A 819 11.55 44.40 23.46
N SER A 820 12.20 43.28 23.74
CA SER A 820 13.33 43.20 24.67
C SER A 820 14.54 42.59 23.98
N ALA A 821 15.68 43.29 24.01
CA ALA A 821 16.92 42.85 23.36
C ALA A 821 18.15 43.18 24.21
N GLY A 822 19.20 42.35 24.12
CA GLY A 822 20.50 42.61 24.74
C GLY A 822 21.23 43.81 24.13
N SER A 823 21.03 44.05 22.83
CA SER A 823 21.49 45.26 22.15
C SER A 823 20.55 45.71 21.03
N THR A 824 20.47 47.01 20.74
CA THR A 824 19.70 47.55 19.62
C THR A 824 20.58 48.32 18.63
N SER A 825 20.30 48.22 17.33
CA SER A 825 21.04 48.93 16.28
C SER A 825 20.19 49.26 15.06
N GLY A 826 20.67 50.20 14.24
CA GLY A 826 20.04 50.61 12.99
C GLY A 826 18.79 51.47 13.17
N GLN A 827 17.91 51.53 12.17
CA GLN A 827 16.76 52.46 12.14
C GLN A 827 15.44 51.69 12.11
N THR A 828 14.42 52.19 12.82
CA THR A 828 13.09 51.58 12.85
C THR A 828 12.00 52.62 13.07
N ARG A 829 10.92 52.55 12.29
CA ARG A 829 9.72 53.37 12.50
C ARG A 829 8.79 52.71 13.52
N VAL A 830 8.32 53.46 14.52
CA VAL A 830 7.49 52.95 15.62
C VAL A 830 6.10 53.54 15.55
N SER A 831 5.10 52.68 15.35
CA SER A 831 3.68 53.04 15.42
C SER A 831 3.11 52.68 16.79
N ILE A 832 2.28 53.55 17.35
CA ILE A 832 1.76 53.42 18.71
C ILE A 832 0.24 53.54 18.67
N ARG A 833 -0.46 52.57 19.25
CA ARG A 833 -1.89 52.65 19.50
C ARG A 833 -2.12 52.79 21.00
N ASN A 834 -2.83 53.84 21.39
CA ASN A 834 -3.34 53.95 22.75
C ASN A 834 -4.56 53.03 22.92
N THR A 835 -4.54 52.14 23.90
CA THR A 835 -5.66 51.24 24.22
C THR A 835 -6.65 51.81 25.24
N ALA A 836 -6.29 52.91 25.91
CA ALA A 836 -7.16 53.57 26.87
C ALA A 836 -8.08 54.61 26.21
N ALA A 837 -9.30 54.77 26.75
CA ALA A 837 -10.25 55.79 26.32
C ALA A 837 -9.78 57.23 26.61
N SER A 838 -8.91 57.41 27.59
CA SER A 838 -8.33 58.70 27.96
C SER A 838 -6.86 58.53 28.35
N ARG A 839 -6.08 59.58 28.15
CA ARG A 839 -4.66 59.62 28.47
C ARG A 839 -4.48 60.33 29.81
N ILE A 840 -3.54 59.86 30.63
CA ILE A 840 -3.20 60.46 31.93
C ILE A 840 -1.71 60.84 31.97
N TYR A 841 -1.34 61.67 32.94
CA TYR A 841 0.07 61.84 33.28
C TYR A 841 0.57 60.59 34.02
N PHE A 842 1.76 60.11 33.65
CA PHE A 842 2.43 58.99 34.28
C PHE A 842 3.86 59.37 34.65
N SER A 843 4.26 59.11 35.91
CA SER A 843 5.57 59.47 36.44
C SER A 843 6.71 58.60 35.88
N ALA A 844 6.39 57.36 35.49
CA ALA A 844 7.32 56.43 34.84
C ALA A 844 6.95 56.26 33.35
N PRO A 845 7.92 56.42 32.42
CA PRO A 845 7.67 56.19 30.99
C PRO A 845 7.15 54.79 30.68
N ILE A 846 6.27 54.69 29.67
CA ILE A 846 5.75 53.41 29.19
C ILE A 846 6.74 52.81 28.19
N VAL A 847 7.36 51.69 28.55
CA VAL A 847 8.51 51.10 27.85
C VAL A 847 8.04 50.17 26.73
N LEU A 848 8.24 50.59 25.47
CA LEU A 848 7.90 49.79 24.29
C LEU A 848 9.09 48.92 23.84
N ILE A 849 10.31 49.45 23.99
CA ILE A 849 11.52 48.78 23.59
C ILE A 849 12.50 48.86 24.75
N SER A 850 12.95 47.71 25.25
CA SER A 850 14.02 47.64 26.23
C SER A 850 15.31 47.08 25.64
N GLY A 851 16.38 47.85 25.76
CA GLY A 851 17.69 47.53 25.22
C GLY A 851 18.75 47.43 26.31
N GLY A 852 19.56 46.37 26.32
CA GLY A 852 20.70 46.29 27.25
C GLY A 852 21.83 47.27 26.88
N SER A 853 22.08 47.46 25.58
CA SER A 853 23.15 48.30 25.02
C SER A 853 22.86 48.72 23.56
N GLY A 854 23.71 49.54 22.95
CA GLY A 854 23.65 49.84 21.52
C GLY A 854 23.12 51.23 21.17
N GLY A 855 22.93 51.49 19.88
CA GLY A 855 22.65 52.82 19.31
C GLY A 855 21.52 52.80 18.28
N GLY A 856 20.55 51.91 18.44
CA GLY A 856 19.36 51.88 17.59
C GLY A 856 18.59 53.21 17.64
N THR A 857 18.19 53.71 16.48
CA THR A 857 17.37 54.91 16.34
C THR A 857 15.93 54.51 16.04
N PHE A 858 15.01 54.88 16.92
CA PHE A 858 13.59 54.61 16.77
C PHE A 858 12.84 55.92 16.55
N THR A 859 12.09 56.02 15.45
CA THR A 859 11.37 57.24 15.09
C THR A 859 9.89 57.00 15.16
N ALA A 860 9.16 57.89 15.85
CA ALA A 860 7.71 57.84 15.89
C ALA A 860 7.12 57.94 14.47
N ALA A 861 6.11 57.12 14.23
CA ALA A 861 5.37 57.10 13.00
C ALA A 861 4.46 58.32 12.80
N ALA A 862 4.31 58.76 11.56
CA ALA A 862 3.36 59.81 11.16
C ALA A 862 1.93 59.30 10.89
N ASP A 863 1.57 58.09 11.32
CA ASP A 863 0.20 57.58 11.13
C ASP A 863 -0.78 58.15 12.15
N ALA A 864 -2.07 58.15 11.80
CA ALA A 864 -3.12 58.78 12.60
C ALA A 864 -3.22 58.21 14.03
N GLN A 865 -2.94 56.91 14.22
CA GLN A 865 -2.99 56.29 15.55
C GLN A 865 -1.86 56.80 16.44
N THR A 866 -0.64 56.87 15.91
CA THR A 866 0.53 57.36 16.62
C THR A 866 0.41 58.85 16.91
N GLN A 867 -0.07 59.64 15.94
CA GLN A 867 -0.34 61.07 16.14
C GLN A 867 -1.43 61.30 17.18
N ALA A 868 -2.49 60.49 17.18
CA ALA A 868 -3.53 60.55 18.21
C ALA A 868 -3.02 60.10 19.58
N ALA A 869 -2.10 59.14 19.66
CA ALA A 869 -1.48 58.72 20.92
C ALA A 869 -0.56 59.81 21.50
N LEU A 870 0.23 60.46 20.64
CA LEU A 870 1.24 61.46 21.02
C LEU A 870 0.76 62.92 20.99
N SER A 871 -0.50 63.20 20.62
CA SER A 871 -0.99 64.57 20.61
C SER A 871 -1.00 65.18 22.00
N SER A 872 -0.59 66.45 22.12
CA SER A 872 -0.68 67.18 23.38
C SER A 872 -2.15 67.30 23.83
N ASN A 873 -2.39 67.21 25.13
CA ASN A 873 -3.64 67.64 25.76
C ASN A 873 -3.52 69.05 26.34
N ASN A 874 -2.53 69.82 25.88
CA ASN A 874 -2.15 71.17 26.28
C ASN A 874 -1.68 71.32 27.75
N VAL A 875 -2.08 70.43 28.68
CA VAL A 875 -1.54 70.33 30.06
C VAL A 875 -0.38 69.33 30.12
N VAL A 876 -0.51 68.23 29.38
CA VAL A 876 0.47 67.13 29.31
C VAL A 876 0.83 66.89 27.85
N ASP A 877 2.13 66.90 27.57
CA ASP A 877 2.72 66.58 26.28
C ASP A 877 3.22 65.14 26.28
N TYR A 878 2.84 64.37 25.26
CA TYR A 878 3.25 62.99 25.08
C TYR A 878 4.28 62.90 23.96
N SER A 879 5.43 62.29 24.22
CA SER A 879 6.48 62.13 23.21
C SER A 879 7.06 60.73 23.25
N PHE A 880 7.36 60.17 22.07
CA PHE A 880 8.13 58.94 21.96
C PHE A 880 9.61 59.29 21.82
N ARG A 881 10.42 58.89 22.79
CA ARG A 881 11.85 59.20 22.86
C ARG A 881 12.62 58.16 23.66
N GLN A 882 13.95 58.25 23.60
CA GLN A 882 14.81 57.48 24.49
C GLN A 882 14.63 57.95 25.93
N ILE A 883 14.49 57.00 26.85
CA ILE A 883 14.29 57.23 28.28
C ILE A 883 15.63 57.62 28.91
N VAL A 884 15.64 58.77 29.59
CA VAL A 884 16.85 59.33 30.26
C VAL A 884 17.43 58.31 31.25
N GLY A 885 18.76 58.11 31.20
CA GLY A 885 19.48 57.20 32.10
C GLY A 885 19.56 55.74 31.64
N GLY A 886 19.06 55.41 30.44
CA GLY A 886 19.12 54.05 29.88
C GLY A 886 19.07 53.98 28.35
N ASN A 887 18.94 52.76 27.83
CA ASN A 887 18.81 52.47 26.39
C ASN A 887 17.38 52.10 25.97
N ASP A 888 16.43 52.26 26.89
CA ASP A 888 15.02 51.97 26.67
C ASP A 888 14.36 53.11 25.91
N TRP A 889 13.40 52.76 25.04
CA TRP A 889 12.57 53.71 24.30
C TRP A 889 11.11 53.52 24.66
N GLY A 890 10.41 54.62 24.84
CA GLY A 890 9.05 54.59 25.36
C GLY A 890 8.31 55.89 25.13
N VAL A 891 7.03 55.87 25.54
CA VAL A 891 6.23 57.09 25.60
C VAL A 891 6.50 57.76 26.94
N VAL A 892 6.83 59.05 26.89
CA VAL A 892 7.06 59.91 28.03
C VAL A 892 5.93 60.93 28.11
N ALA A 893 5.34 61.09 29.28
CA ALA A 893 4.45 62.20 29.61
C ALA A 893 5.26 63.30 30.30
N ALA A 894 5.18 64.52 29.78
CA ALA A 894 5.79 65.71 30.37
C ALA A 894 4.70 66.74 30.60
N LEU A 895 4.78 67.50 31.69
CA LEU A 895 3.90 68.65 31.88
C LEU A 895 4.29 69.74 30.88
N ASN A 896 3.28 70.36 30.28
CA ASN A 896 3.43 71.65 29.62
C ASN A 896 3.60 72.70 30.71
N THR A 897 4.81 72.81 31.24
CA THR A 897 5.15 73.70 32.35
C THR A 897 4.85 75.15 32.02
N GLY A 898 4.94 75.57 30.76
CA GLY A 898 4.53 76.91 30.34
C GLY A 898 3.05 77.20 30.64
N ALA A 899 2.18 76.20 30.51
CA ALA A 899 0.76 76.34 30.83
C ALA A 899 0.46 76.24 32.33
N VAL A 900 0.99 75.22 33.00
CA VAL A 900 0.66 74.96 34.41
C VAL A 900 1.42 75.86 35.40
N ALA A 901 2.57 76.41 35.02
CA ALA A 901 3.34 77.34 35.85
C ALA A 901 2.68 78.72 35.99
N THR A 902 1.67 79.02 35.18
CA THR A 902 0.89 80.27 35.26
C THR A 902 0.28 80.46 36.65
N VAL A 903 -0.22 79.40 37.30
CA VAL A 903 -0.83 79.49 38.63
C VAL A 903 0.17 79.97 39.69
N PRO A 904 1.32 79.32 39.94
CA PRO A 904 2.30 79.81 40.90
C PRO A 904 2.90 81.17 40.49
N ALA A 905 3.18 81.40 39.21
CA ALA A 905 3.82 82.63 38.73
C ALA A 905 2.89 83.85 38.82
N HIS A 906 1.64 83.75 38.37
CA HIS A 906 0.65 84.83 38.46
C HIS A 906 0.27 85.13 39.91
N THR A 907 0.16 84.11 40.76
CA THR A 907 -0.19 84.28 42.17
C THR A 907 0.95 84.96 42.92
N ARG A 908 2.20 84.63 42.60
CA ARG A 908 3.36 85.36 43.12
C ARG A 908 3.37 86.81 42.67
N ALA A 909 3.18 87.05 41.37
CA ALA A 909 3.14 88.41 40.83
C ALA A 909 2.06 89.26 41.53
N PHE A 910 0.87 88.69 41.76
CA PHE A 910 -0.19 89.33 42.54
C PHE A 910 0.25 89.62 43.98
N ALA A 911 0.78 88.61 44.69
CA ALA A 911 1.22 88.73 46.07
C ALA A 911 2.31 89.80 46.28
N VAL A 912 3.34 89.84 45.41
CA VAL A 912 4.37 90.89 45.45
C VAL A 912 3.75 92.26 45.19
N SER A 913 2.83 92.37 44.24
CA SER A 913 2.23 93.66 43.89
C SER A 913 1.27 94.22 44.94
N LEU A 914 0.84 93.43 45.92
CA LEU A 914 0.07 93.93 47.07
C LEU A 914 0.86 94.94 47.89
N THR A 915 2.20 94.87 47.89
CA THR A 915 3.05 95.85 48.59
C THR A 915 2.95 97.24 47.97
N ASP A 916 2.64 97.30 46.67
CA ASP A 916 2.42 98.56 45.94
C ASP A 916 0.99 99.05 46.08
N PHE A 917 0.07 98.15 46.39
CA PHE A 917 -1.29 98.51 46.73
C PHE A 917 -1.31 99.15 48.11
N TYR A 918 -0.92 98.43 49.17
CA TYR A 918 -1.08 98.88 50.55
C TYR A 918 -0.37 100.20 50.88
N PRO A 919 -0.93 101.02 51.77
CA PRO A 919 -0.40 102.35 52.05
C PRO A 919 0.92 102.29 52.82
N ASP A 920 1.77 103.28 52.58
CA ASP A 920 2.89 103.56 53.48
C ASP A 920 2.42 104.43 54.66
N ALA A 921 3.24 104.56 55.71
CA ALA A 921 2.97 105.40 56.86
C ALA A 921 2.56 106.82 56.46
N HIS A 922 3.21 107.39 55.44
CA HIS A 922 2.90 108.74 54.96
C HIS A 922 1.53 108.88 54.28
N ASP A 923 1.02 107.80 53.67
CA ASP A 923 -0.28 107.83 53.02
C ASP A 923 -1.40 107.87 54.08
N LEU A 924 -1.14 107.30 55.27
CA LEU A 924 -2.06 107.27 56.42
C LEU A 924 -1.82 108.39 57.43
N ALA A 925 -0.61 108.90 57.56
CA ALA A 925 -0.23 109.85 58.61
C ALA A 925 -0.83 111.24 58.36
N ALA A 926 -1.75 111.70 59.20
CA ALA A 926 -2.14 113.10 59.25
C ALA A 926 -1.35 113.90 60.29
N GLU A 927 -1.32 115.20 60.07
CA GLU A 927 -0.77 116.17 61.01
C GLU A 927 -1.74 116.40 62.18
N ALA A 928 -1.21 116.51 63.39
CA ALA A 928 -1.99 116.80 64.59
C ALA A 928 -2.50 118.26 64.62
N GLU A 929 -3.79 118.46 64.89
CA GLU A 929 -4.40 119.77 65.19
C GLU A 929 -4.36 120.03 66.70
N GLY A 930 -3.17 120.33 67.22
CA GLY A 930 -2.98 120.60 68.65
C GLY A 930 -3.14 119.38 69.57
N ASP A 931 -3.13 119.61 70.87
CA ASP A 931 -3.27 118.56 71.88
C ASP A 931 -4.74 118.13 72.01
N GLY A 932 -5.10 116.93 71.56
CA GLY A 932 -6.49 116.48 71.60
C GLY A 932 -6.74 115.07 71.09
N TRP A 933 -8.03 114.72 71.01
CA TRP A 933 -8.53 113.58 70.25
C TRP A 933 -9.17 114.11 68.96
N SER A 934 -8.92 113.47 67.82
CA SER A 934 -9.59 113.77 66.55
C SER A 934 -10.08 112.48 65.88
N GLY A 935 -11.20 112.59 65.17
CA GLY A 935 -11.70 111.54 64.30
C GLY A 935 -11.32 111.81 62.86
N ARG A 936 -11.18 110.76 62.05
CA ARG A 936 -10.89 110.94 60.63
C ARG A 936 -11.53 109.86 59.78
N ILE A 937 -11.92 110.27 58.58
CA ILE A 937 -12.28 109.37 57.49
C ILE A 937 -11.37 109.63 56.29
N TRP A 938 -11.05 108.57 55.56
CA TRP A 938 -10.20 108.66 54.38
C TRP A 938 -10.57 107.62 53.33
N GLY A 939 -10.21 107.91 52.10
CA GLY A 939 -10.37 107.04 50.96
C GLY A 939 -9.23 107.24 49.96
N ARG A 940 -8.82 106.16 49.31
CA ARG A 940 -7.80 106.18 48.25
C ARG A 940 -8.14 105.20 47.15
N ALA A 941 -7.66 105.51 45.96
CA ALA A 941 -7.68 104.64 44.79
C ALA A 941 -6.25 104.41 44.32
N VAL A 942 -5.95 103.17 43.96
CA VAL A 942 -4.64 102.75 43.46
C VAL A 942 -4.82 102.13 42.09
N ARG A 943 -3.92 102.45 41.17
CA ARG A 943 -3.80 101.75 39.90
C ARG A 943 -2.34 101.60 39.53
N GLY A 944 -1.92 100.39 39.16
CA GLY A 944 -0.55 100.11 38.78
C GLY A 944 -0.42 98.90 37.86
N GLY A 945 0.81 98.65 37.43
CA GLY A 945 1.15 97.49 36.66
C GLY A 945 2.62 97.13 36.79
N ASN A 946 2.87 95.83 36.91
CA ASN A 946 4.16 95.22 37.19
C ASN A 946 4.44 94.15 36.14
N ARG A 947 5.66 94.12 35.63
CA ARG A 947 6.23 93.07 34.81
C ARG A 947 7.22 92.30 35.68
N PHE A 948 7.07 90.99 35.68
CA PHE A 948 7.98 90.05 36.31
C PHE A 948 8.57 89.12 35.26
N ASP A 949 9.86 88.86 35.32
CA ASP A 949 10.51 87.81 34.54
C ASP A 949 10.86 86.69 35.53
N MET A 950 10.31 85.48 35.33
CA MET A 950 10.38 84.38 36.31
C MET A 950 10.69 83.05 35.63
N THR A 951 11.40 82.17 36.32
CA THR A 951 11.59 80.78 35.89
C THR A 951 10.86 79.83 36.83
N THR A 952 10.11 78.88 36.26
CA THR A 952 9.44 77.80 36.97
C THR A 952 10.03 76.45 36.59
N THR A 953 10.53 75.69 37.56
CA THR A 953 11.08 74.35 37.36
C THR A 953 10.14 73.27 37.90
N ALA A 954 9.99 72.16 37.17
CA ALA A 954 9.26 70.99 37.62
C ALA A 954 10.20 69.98 38.31
N SER A 955 9.68 69.19 39.25
CA SER A 955 10.47 68.21 40.01
C SER A 955 10.70 66.88 39.29
N ASP A 956 10.01 66.63 38.17
CA ASP A 956 10.17 65.42 37.37
C ASP A 956 11.25 65.60 36.28
N ALA A 957 11.84 64.48 35.85
CA ALA A 957 13.00 64.50 34.96
C ALA A 957 12.69 64.89 33.50
N TYR A 958 11.41 64.97 33.14
CA TYR A 958 10.97 65.02 31.74
C TYR A 958 10.26 66.31 31.34
N SER A 959 9.76 67.07 32.32
CA SER A 959 9.10 68.34 32.08
C SER A 959 10.14 69.48 32.00
N PRO A 960 10.09 70.33 30.95
CA PRO A 960 11.06 71.42 30.79
C PRO A 960 10.84 72.51 31.84
N ALA A 961 11.85 73.33 32.12
CA ALA A 961 11.64 74.58 32.84
C ALA A 961 10.84 75.57 31.97
N ALA A 962 9.99 76.38 32.59
CA ALA A 962 9.23 77.43 31.93
C ALA A 962 9.80 78.81 32.30
N GLU A 963 10.27 79.55 31.31
CA GLU A 963 10.60 80.97 31.44
C GLU A 963 9.35 81.79 31.10
N GLN A 964 8.91 82.66 32.01
CA GLN A 964 7.67 83.42 31.88
C GLN A 964 7.88 84.90 32.15
N THR A 965 7.37 85.74 31.25
CA THR A 965 7.19 87.18 31.50
C THR A 965 5.75 87.46 31.94
N VAL A 966 5.53 87.60 33.24
CA VAL A 966 4.21 87.89 33.82
C VAL A 966 3.99 89.40 33.89
N ARG A 967 2.91 89.88 33.29
CA ARG A 967 2.44 91.26 33.43
C ARG A 967 1.18 91.28 34.29
N LEU A 968 1.30 91.81 35.50
CA LEU A 968 0.18 92.08 36.39
C LEU A 968 -0.27 93.53 36.25
N ALA A 969 -1.53 93.77 35.95
CA ALA A 969 -2.19 95.05 36.22
C ALA A 969 -3.02 94.92 37.49
N PHE A 970 -2.93 95.90 38.38
CA PHE A 970 -3.76 95.94 39.58
C PHE A 970 -4.44 97.29 39.74
N ASP A 971 -5.66 97.28 40.23
CA ASP A 971 -6.41 98.47 40.59
C ASP A 971 -7.31 98.18 41.78
N GLY A 972 -7.69 99.21 42.52
CA GLY A 972 -8.56 99.03 43.65
C GLY A 972 -8.81 100.31 44.42
N PHE A 973 -9.68 100.18 45.40
CA PHE A 973 -9.99 101.25 46.33
C PHE A 973 -9.83 100.76 47.76
N GLN A 974 -9.48 101.68 48.65
CA GLN A 974 -9.40 101.43 50.07
C GLN A 974 -9.96 102.64 50.80
N GLY A 975 -10.75 102.41 51.83
CA GLY A 975 -11.23 103.44 52.73
C GLY A 975 -11.03 103.03 54.18
N GLY A 976 -11.08 103.99 55.07
CA GLY A 976 -10.94 103.72 56.49
C GLY A 976 -11.33 104.90 57.34
N GLY A 977 -11.31 104.65 58.63
CA GLY A 977 -11.44 105.68 59.64
C GLY A 977 -10.59 105.34 60.85
N ASP A 978 -10.09 106.38 61.49
CA ASP A 978 -9.27 106.29 62.69
C ASP A 978 -9.66 107.32 63.73
N VAL A 979 -9.17 107.03 64.93
CA VAL A 979 -9.12 107.96 66.03
C VAL A 979 -7.66 108.25 66.32
N GLN A 980 -7.32 109.53 66.39
CA GLN A 980 -5.97 110.02 66.67
C GLN A 980 -5.93 110.70 68.04
N ARG A 981 -4.91 110.40 68.85
CA ARG A 981 -4.56 111.15 70.06
C ARG A 981 -3.24 111.87 69.80
N SER A 982 -3.23 113.20 69.92
CA SER A 982 -2.05 114.05 69.77
C SER A 982 -1.65 114.74 71.06
N GLY A 983 -0.36 114.72 71.41
CA GLY A 983 0.20 115.35 72.60
C GLY A 983 1.60 115.91 72.35
N GLY A 984 2.22 116.51 73.38
CA GLY A 984 3.65 116.88 73.34
C GLY A 984 4.64 115.72 73.12
N TRP A 985 4.16 114.47 73.12
CA TRP A 985 4.92 113.24 72.82
C TRP A 985 4.78 112.78 71.35
N GLY A 986 4.00 113.50 70.53
CA GLY A 986 3.62 113.09 69.18
C GLY A 986 2.15 112.70 69.09
N SER A 987 1.77 111.99 68.03
CA SER A 987 0.43 111.48 67.79
C SER A 987 0.42 109.97 67.58
N LEU A 988 -0.61 109.31 68.11
CA LEU A 988 -0.91 107.90 67.86
C LEU A 988 -2.29 107.82 67.21
N GLN A 989 -2.35 107.14 66.07
CA GLN A 989 -3.53 106.92 65.26
C GLN A 989 -3.85 105.44 65.32
N LEU A 990 -5.10 105.08 65.63
CA LEU A 990 -5.59 103.71 65.61
C LEU A 990 -6.83 103.65 64.72
N GLY A 991 -6.80 102.80 63.70
CA GLY A 991 -7.85 102.78 62.69
C GLY A 991 -8.21 101.41 62.17
N VAL A 992 -9.37 101.39 61.54
CA VAL A 992 -9.90 100.25 60.77
C VAL A 992 -10.02 100.66 59.31
N THR A 993 -9.82 99.70 58.42
CA THR A 993 -9.84 99.93 56.98
C THR A 993 -10.41 98.73 56.25
N GLY A 994 -10.90 98.95 55.04
CA GLY A 994 -11.29 97.90 54.13
C GLY A 994 -11.33 98.42 52.70
N GLY A 995 -11.39 97.49 51.76
CA GLY A 995 -11.35 97.83 50.35
C GLY A 995 -11.46 96.61 49.45
N GLN A 996 -11.19 96.83 48.19
CA GLN A 996 -11.15 95.78 47.19
C GLN A 996 -9.97 95.99 46.25
N VAL A 997 -9.23 94.91 46.00
CA VAL A 997 -8.15 94.85 45.04
C VAL A 997 -8.57 93.96 43.88
N HIS A 998 -8.38 94.44 42.66
CA HIS A 998 -8.55 93.68 41.44
C HIS A 998 -7.17 93.54 40.79
N GLY A 999 -6.73 92.30 40.57
CA GLY A 999 -5.51 91.93 39.88
C GLY A 999 -5.83 91.21 38.57
N ARG A 1000 -5.11 91.54 37.51
CA ARG A 1000 -5.17 90.84 36.22
C ARG A 1000 -3.76 90.51 35.80
N ALA A 1001 -3.38 89.25 35.95
CA ALA A 1001 -2.09 88.73 35.49
C ALA A 1001 -2.25 88.17 34.08
N LYS A 1002 -1.23 88.37 33.24
CA LYS A 1002 -1.12 87.70 31.96
C LYS A 1002 0.33 87.43 31.62
N ASP A 1003 0.59 86.32 30.94
CA ASP A 1003 1.83 86.11 30.22
C ASP A 1003 1.56 86.16 28.69
N GLU A 1004 2.40 85.52 27.88
CA GLU A 1004 2.24 85.50 26.42
C GLU A 1004 0.94 84.82 25.97
N LEU A 1005 0.47 83.81 26.70
CA LEU A 1005 -0.61 82.92 26.25
C LEU A 1005 -1.78 82.83 27.24
N TYR A 1006 -1.53 82.98 28.54
CA TYR A 1006 -2.48 82.69 29.60
C TYR A 1006 -2.76 83.91 30.47
N ARG A 1007 -3.92 83.92 31.13
CA ARG A 1007 -4.42 85.03 31.94
C ARG A 1007 -5.00 84.52 33.24
N SER A 1008 -4.86 85.29 34.30
CA SER A 1008 -5.53 85.00 35.57
C SER A 1008 -6.07 86.29 36.18
N ARG A 1009 -7.19 86.16 36.86
CA ARG A 1009 -7.86 87.26 37.54
C ARG A 1009 -7.88 86.98 39.04
N TYR A 1010 -7.63 88.03 39.81
CA TYR A 1010 -7.62 88.02 41.26
C TYR A 1010 -8.57 89.11 41.75
N ASP A 1011 -9.59 88.75 42.51
CA ASP A 1011 -10.52 89.69 43.12
C ASP A 1011 -10.46 89.49 44.63
N MET A 1012 -10.05 90.53 45.35
CA MET A 1012 -9.75 90.42 46.78
C MET A 1012 -10.41 91.55 47.57
N PRO A 1013 -11.63 91.37 48.09
CA PRO A 1013 -12.13 92.17 49.19
C PRO A 1013 -11.29 91.94 50.45
N PHE A 1014 -10.94 93.01 51.15
CA PHE A 1014 -10.14 92.93 52.37
C PHE A 1014 -10.63 93.89 53.44
N TYR A 1015 -10.28 93.55 54.69
CA TYR A 1015 -10.43 94.40 55.86
C TYR A 1015 -9.13 94.37 56.66
N GLY A 1016 -8.92 95.38 57.49
CA GLY A 1016 -7.69 95.49 58.24
C GLY A 1016 -7.74 96.51 59.36
N VAL A 1017 -6.68 96.50 60.15
CA VAL A 1017 -6.42 97.43 61.24
C VAL A 1017 -5.06 98.06 61.04
N TYR A 1018 -4.90 99.30 61.45
CA TYR A 1018 -3.63 99.99 61.38
C TYR A 1018 -3.40 100.88 62.59
N ALA A 1019 -2.12 101.08 62.87
CA ALA A 1019 -1.63 102.05 63.83
C ALA A 1019 -0.57 102.92 63.16
N VAL A 1020 -0.63 104.23 63.36
CA VAL A 1020 0.40 105.17 62.90
C VAL A 1020 0.84 106.01 64.10
N ALA A 1021 2.14 106.00 64.39
CA ALA A 1021 2.75 106.85 65.39
C ALA A 1021 3.58 107.92 64.68
N SER A 1022 3.29 109.19 64.90
CA SER A 1022 4.06 110.31 64.34
C SER A 1022 4.56 111.24 65.44
N GLY A 1023 5.76 111.76 65.33
CA GLY A 1023 6.35 112.71 66.27
C GLY A 1023 7.28 113.67 65.54
N GLU A 1024 7.99 114.52 66.28
CA GLU A 1024 8.86 115.54 65.70
C GLU A 1024 9.98 114.95 64.82
N HIS A 1025 10.47 113.76 65.15
CA HIS A 1025 11.61 113.12 64.47
C HIS A 1025 11.32 111.70 63.96
N ILE A 1026 10.10 111.20 64.12
CA ILE A 1026 9.80 109.80 63.81
C ILE A 1026 8.40 109.65 63.23
N LEU A 1027 8.26 108.79 62.23
CA LEU A 1027 6.98 108.33 61.71
C LEU A 1027 7.04 106.81 61.58
N ALA A 1028 6.14 106.11 62.23
CA ALA A 1028 6.04 104.67 62.15
C ALA A 1028 4.62 104.23 61.84
N SER A 1029 4.47 103.17 61.06
CA SER A 1029 3.19 102.49 60.86
C SER A 1029 3.30 101.00 61.10
N LEU A 1030 2.21 100.41 61.58
CA LEU A 1030 1.98 98.97 61.64
C LEU A 1030 0.57 98.70 61.13
N GLN A 1031 0.44 97.78 60.19
CA GLN A 1031 -0.79 97.55 59.44
C GLN A 1031 -0.97 96.04 59.27
N ALA A 1032 -2.18 95.55 59.54
CA ALA A 1032 -2.54 94.16 59.37
C ALA A 1032 -3.84 94.06 58.57
N TYR A 1033 -3.82 93.25 57.51
CA TYR A 1033 -4.90 93.05 56.57
C TYR A 1033 -5.24 91.57 56.47
N SER A 1034 -6.53 91.26 56.32
CA SER A 1034 -7.01 89.94 55.95
C SER A 1034 -8.07 90.10 54.85
N GLY A 1035 -8.00 89.26 53.83
CA GLY A 1035 -8.89 89.31 52.68
C GLY A 1035 -9.27 87.93 52.18
N GLU A 1036 -10.49 87.86 51.65
CA GLU A 1036 -10.96 86.71 50.87
C GLU A 1036 -10.51 86.92 49.42
N LEU A 1037 -9.94 85.89 48.81
CA LEU A 1037 -9.42 85.95 47.45
C LEU A 1037 -10.21 85.01 46.56
N GLU A 1038 -10.80 85.54 45.50
CA GLU A 1038 -11.29 84.74 44.38
C GLU A 1038 -10.25 84.80 43.26
N MET A 1039 -9.63 83.66 42.95
CA MET A 1039 -8.72 83.52 41.81
C MET A 1039 -9.43 82.79 40.68
N THR A 1040 -9.60 83.45 39.55
CA THR A 1040 -9.96 82.76 38.29
C THR A 1040 -8.67 82.48 37.51
N PRO A 1041 -8.22 81.21 37.41
CA PRO A 1041 -7.11 80.85 36.54
C PRO A 1041 -7.48 81.05 35.07
N ASP A 1042 -6.58 80.71 34.15
CA ASP A 1042 -6.91 80.76 32.73
C ASP A 1042 -7.99 79.72 32.40
N ASP A 1043 -8.95 80.08 31.54
CA ASP A 1043 -10.05 79.20 31.10
C ASP A 1043 -9.53 77.87 30.53
N PHE A 1044 -8.30 77.86 29.99
CA PHE A 1044 -7.62 76.65 29.53
C PHE A 1044 -7.38 75.63 30.66
N LEU A 1045 -7.04 76.09 31.87
CA LEU A 1045 -6.78 75.24 33.02
C LEU A 1045 -8.09 74.91 33.75
N SER A 1046 -8.86 75.93 34.09
CA SER A 1046 -10.16 75.78 34.75
C SER A 1046 -11.00 77.02 34.51
N ALA A 1047 -12.22 76.85 33.98
CA ALA A 1047 -13.19 77.92 33.85
C ALA A 1047 -13.87 78.28 35.18
N ARG A 1048 -13.54 77.58 36.28
CA ARG A 1048 -14.14 77.79 37.60
C ARG A 1048 -13.22 78.64 38.48
N PRO A 1049 -13.74 79.70 39.13
CA PRO A 1049 -12.98 80.42 40.15
C PRO A 1049 -12.68 79.50 41.33
N VAL A 1050 -11.53 79.74 41.97
CA VAL A 1050 -11.15 79.11 43.24
C VAL A 1050 -11.04 80.14 44.34
N ASP A 1051 -11.51 79.77 45.52
CA ASP A 1051 -11.45 80.60 46.71
C ASP A 1051 -10.05 80.54 47.34
N GLY A 1052 -9.77 81.51 48.21
CA GLY A 1052 -8.49 81.67 48.86
C GLY A 1052 -8.52 82.77 49.92
N THR A 1053 -7.40 82.95 50.60
CA THR A 1053 -7.23 83.96 51.65
C THR A 1053 -5.89 84.64 51.50
N VAL A 1054 -5.85 85.94 51.81
CA VAL A 1054 -4.62 86.73 51.86
C VAL A 1054 -4.53 87.45 53.19
N ASP A 1055 -3.45 87.20 53.93
CA ASP A 1055 -3.13 87.91 55.15
C ASP A 1055 -1.86 88.74 54.94
N THR A 1056 -1.91 90.04 55.16
CA THR A 1056 -0.77 90.93 54.99
C THR A 1056 -0.42 91.66 56.29
N LEU A 1057 0.85 91.62 56.68
CA LEU A 1057 1.43 92.45 57.73
C LEU A 1057 2.41 93.44 57.10
N ALA A 1058 2.17 94.73 57.24
CA ALA A 1058 3.06 95.78 56.75
C ALA A 1058 3.48 96.71 57.90
N ALA A 1059 4.74 97.12 57.89
CA ALA A 1059 5.28 98.08 58.83
C ALA A 1059 6.22 99.03 58.11
N SER A 1060 6.24 100.29 58.53
CA SER A 1060 7.26 101.22 58.06
C SER A 1060 7.71 102.16 59.15
N LEU A 1061 8.94 102.65 59.04
CA LEU A 1061 9.59 103.52 59.99
C LEU A 1061 10.42 104.54 59.23
N ALA A 1062 10.16 105.82 59.43
CA ALA A 1062 10.92 106.94 58.89
C ALA A 1062 11.44 107.80 60.04
N ALA A 1063 12.66 108.30 59.92
CA ALA A 1063 13.21 109.31 60.81
C ALA A 1063 13.19 110.67 60.10
N LEU A 1064 12.58 111.68 60.70
CA LEU A 1064 12.35 112.99 60.08
C LEU A 1064 13.47 113.95 60.49
N PHE A 1065 14.29 114.37 59.51
CA PHE A 1065 15.34 115.36 59.71
C PHE A 1065 15.01 116.64 58.92
N PRO A 1066 14.45 117.67 59.58
CA PRO A 1066 14.28 118.97 58.95
C PRO A 1066 15.65 119.61 58.68
N VAL A 1067 15.91 119.98 57.42
CA VAL A 1067 17.14 120.64 56.93
C VAL A 1067 16.73 121.85 56.08
N GLY A 1068 16.54 122.99 56.73
CA GLY A 1068 16.06 124.21 56.08
C GLY A 1068 14.60 124.08 55.63
N GLU A 1069 14.33 124.37 54.36
CA GLU A 1069 12.99 124.22 53.74
C GLU A 1069 12.68 122.79 53.29
N TYR A 1070 13.62 121.85 53.48
CA TYR A 1070 13.50 120.45 53.11
C TYR A 1070 13.44 119.55 54.35
N THR A 1071 12.75 118.43 54.26
CA THR A 1071 12.84 117.34 55.24
C THR A 1071 13.43 116.11 54.56
N VAL A 1072 14.54 115.63 55.12
CA VAL A 1072 15.19 114.38 54.70
C VAL A 1072 14.72 113.26 55.62
N GLU A 1073 14.15 112.22 55.02
CA GLU A 1073 13.42 111.16 55.71
C GLU A 1073 13.98 109.79 55.28
N PRO A 1074 15.11 109.33 55.86
CA PRO A 1074 15.48 107.94 55.74
C PRO A 1074 14.37 107.07 56.33
N TYR A 1075 13.93 106.08 55.57
CA TYR A 1075 12.87 105.17 55.96
C TYR A 1075 13.21 103.71 55.66
N ALA A 1076 12.63 102.83 56.45
CA ALA A 1076 12.62 101.39 56.28
C ALA A 1076 11.17 100.94 56.15
N ALA A 1077 10.90 100.02 55.23
CA ALA A 1077 9.59 99.40 55.06
C ALA A 1077 9.74 97.89 55.03
N TYR A 1078 8.75 97.23 55.61
CA TYR A 1078 8.62 95.79 55.66
C TYR A 1078 7.18 95.43 55.31
N SER A 1079 6.98 94.44 54.46
CA SER A 1079 5.66 93.88 54.18
C SER A 1079 5.78 92.38 53.98
N SER A 1080 4.87 91.63 54.58
CA SER A 1080 4.77 90.19 54.43
C SER A 1080 3.33 89.83 54.12
N SER A 1081 3.10 89.23 52.95
CA SER A 1081 1.79 88.78 52.50
C SER A 1081 1.80 87.26 52.35
N ARG A 1082 0.91 86.59 53.09
CA ARG A 1082 0.67 85.16 52.99
C ARG A 1082 -0.59 84.92 52.17
N VAL A 1083 -0.43 84.31 51.01
CA VAL A 1083 -1.50 83.94 50.08
C VAL A 1083 -1.73 82.43 50.13
N LYS A 1084 -2.97 82.02 50.33
CA LYS A 1084 -3.40 80.63 50.24
C LYS A 1084 -4.56 80.55 49.26
N THR A 1085 -4.50 79.64 48.30
CA THR A 1085 -5.61 79.33 47.40
C THR A 1085 -6.06 77.90 47.64
N ASP A 1086 -7.34 77.61 47.39
CA ASP A 1086 -7.84 76.26 47.30
C ASP A 1086 -7.34 75.56 46.02
N VAL A 1087 -7.57 74.26 45.95
CA VAL A 1087 -7.10 73.39 44.85
C VAL A 1087 -7.79 73.74 43.53
N VAL A 1088 -7.01 73.98 42.48
CA VAL A 1088 -7.53 74.22 41.13
C VAL A 1088 -7.76 72.88 40.43
N GLY A 1089 -9.02 72.49 40.25
CA GLY A 1089 -9.37 71.32 39.43
C GLY A 1089 -9.22 71.62 37.94
N LEU A 1090 -8.51 70.76 37.21
CA LEU A 1090 -8.30 70.96 35.78
C LEU A 1090 -9.48 70.44 34.95
N ASP A 1091 -10.02 71.27 34.06
CA ASP A 1091 -11.16 70.90 33.20
C ASP A 1091 -10.80 69.82 32.18
N SER A 1092 -9.49 69.61 31.93
CA SER A 1092 -8.97 68.48 31.15
C SER A 1092 -9.22 67.11 31.78
N GLY A 1093 -9.60 67.05 33.06
CA GLY A 1093 -9.75 65.81 33.82
C GLY A 1093 -8.41 65.13 34.17
N LEU A 1094 -7.27 65.78 33.88
CA LEU A 1094 -5.93 65.23 34.08
C LEU A 1094 -5.40 65.34 35.51
N GLY A 1095 -6.14 66.01 36.40
CA GLY A 1095 -5.75 66.18 37.80
C GLY A 1095 -6.14 67.54 38.36
N SER A 1096 -5.36 68.01 39.32
CA SER A 1096 -5.53 69.31 39.97
C SER A 1096 -4.20 69.97 40.28
N LEU A 1097 -4.20 71.28 40.53
CA LEU A 1097 -3.06 72.06 40.98
C LEU A 1097 -3.29 72.48 42.43
N ASP A 1098 -2.44 72.01 43.33
CA ASP A 1098 -2.49 72.30 44.76
C ASP A 1098 -1.32 73.21 45.14
N SER A 1099 -1.63 74.48 45.41
CA SER A 1099 -0.63 75.48 45.75
C SER A 1099 -0.34 75.47 47.24
N ARG A 1100 0.95 75.37 47.61
CA ARG A 1100 1.35 75.61 49.00
C ARG A 1100 1.08 77.07 49.35
N PRO A 1101 0.75 77.39 50.61
CA PRO A 1101 0.64 78.77 51.05
C PRO A 1101 1.93 79.53 50.72
N LEU A 1102 1.82 80.58 49.91
CA LEU A 1102 2.91 81.42 49.46
C LEU A 1102 3.08 82.58 50.45
N THR A 1103 4.29 82.75 50.99
CA THR A 1103 4.61 83.93 51.80
C THR A 1103 5.60 84.80 51.05
N VAL A 1104 5.15 85.98 50.60
CA VAL A 1104 6.00 86.99 49.98
C VAL A 1104 6.39 88.00 51.04
N THR A 1105 7.70 88.22 51.23
CA THR A 1105 8.21 89.20 52.18
C THR A 1105 9.10 90.19 51.46
N THR A 1106 8.70 91.45 51.45
CA THR A 1106 9.49 92.56 50.91
C THR A 1106 10.04 93.40 52.04
N ALA A 1107 11.35 93.60 52.06
CA ALA A 1107 12.00 94.57 52.92
C ALA A 1107 12.66 95.64 52.06
N GLY A 1108 12.57 96.90 52.46
CA GLY A 1108 13.18 98.00 51.73
C GLY A 1108 13.71 99.09 52.64
N LEU A 1109 14.74 99.77 52.15
CA LEU A 1109 15.36 100.93 52.77
C LEU A 1109 15.38 102.05 51.73
N GLY A 1110 15.09 103.28 52.14
CA GLY A 1110 15.15 104.40 51.23
C GLY A 1110 15.27 105.73 51.94
N VAL A 1111 15.27 106.79 51.14
CA VAL A 1111 15.28 108.17 51.61
C VAL A 1111 14.20 108.92 50.85
N ARG A 1112 13.32 109.59 51.59
CA ARG A 1112 12.35 110.54 51.07
C ARG A 1112 12.85 111.96 51.34
N LEU A 1113 12.70 112.82 50.36
CA LEU A 1113 12.95 114.25 50.46
C LEU A 1113 11.63 114.97 50.20
N SER A 1114 11.17 115.77 51.17
CA SER A 1114 9.95 116.56 51.06
C SER A 1114 10.26 118.04 51.28
N THR A 1115 9.42 118.93 50.77
CA THR A 1115 9.45 120.36 51.09
C THR A 1115 8.02 120.84 51.26
N GLU A 1116 7.82 121.93 52.00
CA GLU A 1116 6.49 122.46 52.30
C GLU A 1116 6.38 123.90 51.78
N ASP A 1117 5.38 124.15 50.93
CA ASP A 1117 5.07 125.46 50.37
C ASP A 1117 3.64 125.87 50.76
N MET A 1118 3.48 127.08 51.29
CA MET A 1118 2.19 127.63 51.72
C MET A 1118 1.62 128.55 50.65
N ARG A 1119 0.50 128.16 50.01
CA ARG A 1119 -0.18 128.95 48.98
C ARG A 1119 -1.59 129.35 49.43
N GLY A 1120 -1.67 130.48 50.13
CA GLY A 1120 -2.92 130.97 50.70
C GLY A 1120 -3.39 130.09 51.86
N VAL A 1121 -4.61 129.55 51.76
CA VAL A 1121 -5.19 128.61 52.75
C VAL A 1121 -4.90 127.13 52.43
N VAL A 1122 -4.02 126.87 51.46
CA VAL A 1122 -3.61 125.51 51.06
C VAL A 1122 -2.12 125.33 51.31
N ARG A 1123 -1.77 124.26 51.99
CA ARG A 1123 -0.40 123.80 52.23
C ARG A 1123 -0.07 122.69 51.24
N LEU A 1124 0.99 122.85 50.47
CA LEU A 1124 1.45 121.88 49.49
C LEU A 1124 2.77 121.25 49.95
N ARG A 1125 2.87 119.93 49.84
CA ARG A 1125 4.04 119.14 50.19
C ARG A 1125 4.45 118.23 49.04
N PRO A 1126 5.22 118.74 48.06
CA PRO A 1126 5.85 117.87 47.08
C PRO A 1126 6.95 117.03 47.73
N PHE A 1127 7.10 115.79 47.26
CA PHE A 1127 8.14 114.88 47.72
C PHE A 1127 8.70 114.01 46.59
N VAL A 1128 9.94 113.55 46.79
CA VAL A 1128 10.60 112.51 45.99
C VAL A 1128 11.17 111.47 46.95
N LEU A 1129 11.13 110.20 46.56
CA LEU A 1129 11.62 109.08 47.34
C LEU A 1129 12.45 108.17 46.43
N LEU A 1130 13.60 107.77 46.94
CA LEU A 1130 14.48 106.78 46.32
C LEU A 1130 14.76 105.67 47.33
N GLY A 1131 14.55 104.42 46.95
CA GLY A 1131 14.78 103.28 47.84
C GLY A 1131 15.21 102.02 47.11
N LEU A 1132 15.81 101.10 47.86
CA LEU A 1132 16.11 99.73 47.47
C LEU A 1132 15.15 98.82 48.22
N ALA A 1133 14.58 97.85 47.53
CA ALA A 1133 13.72 96.83 48.11
C ALA A 1133 14.12 95.45 47.58
N GLU A 1134 13.85 94.43 48.38
CA GLU A 1134 14.16 93.05 48.03
C GLU A 1134 13.00 92.14 48.40
N ASP A 1135 12.58 91.31 47.43
CA ASP A 1135 11.68 90.18 47.66
C ASP A 1135 12.48 89.00 48.22
N GLN A 1136 12.38 88.81 49.53
CA GLN A 1136 12.98 87.71 50.30
C GLN A 1136 11.98 86.56 50.53
N GLY A 1137 10.86 86.55 49.81
CA GLY A 1137 9.79 85.57 50.00
C GLY A 1137 10.16 84.17 49.51
N ASP A 1138 9.57 83.15 50.14
CA ASP A 1138 9.69 81.75 49.72
C ASP A 1138 9.31 81.60 48.24
N PRO A 1139 9.95 80.71 47.46
CA PRO A 1139 9.53 80.44 46.09
C PRO A 1139 8.06 80.00 46.05
N ALA A 1140 7.35 80.32 44.98
CA ALA A 1140 5.96 79.88 44.83
C ALA A 1140 5.94 78.41 44.42
N VAL A 1141 5.33 77.57 45.24
CA VAL A 1141 5.32 76.12 45.04
C VAL A 1141 3.89 75.63 44.81
N THR A 1142 3.65 75.07 43.63
CA THR A 1142 2.38 74.43 43.28
C THR A 1142 2.65 73.00 42.86
N ALA A 1143 1.96 72.05 43.49
CA ALA A 1143 2.07 70.65 43.12
C ALA A 1143 0.94 70.27 42.16
N PHE A 1144 1.31 69.80 40.97
CA PHE A 1144 0.38 69.11 40.09
C PHE A 1144 0.09 67.73 40.67
N MET A 1145 -1.18 67.47 40.97
CA MET A 1145 -1.72 66.23 41.49
C MET A 1145 -2.42 65.48 40.35
N PRO A 1146 -1.75 64.49 39.71
CA PRO A 1146 -2.29 63.81 38.54
C PRO A 1146 -3.54 62.98 38.87
N ALA A 1147 -4.49 62.93 37.94
CA ALA A 1147 -5.55 61.94 37.95
C ALA A 1147 -4.96 60.55 37.63
N GLY A 1148 -5.35 59.51 38.37
CA GLY A 1148 -4.91 58.12 38.11
C GLY A 1148 -3.75 57.61 38.98
N GLY A 1149 -3.33 58.35 40.01
CA GLY A 1149 -2.45 57.84 41.07
C GLY A 1149 -0.94 57.86 40.74
N ALA A 1150 -0.51 58.71 39.80
CA ALA A 1150 0.91 58.99 39.59
C ALA A 1150 1.45 59.90 40.72
N ASP A 1151 2.78 59.89 40.90
CA ASP A 1151 3.43 60.74 41.88
C ASP A 1151 3.21 62.24 41.55
N PRO A 1152 2.93 63.09 42.55
CA PRO A 1152 2.78 64.52 42.33
C PRO A 1152 4.05 65.19 41.77
N VAL A 1153 3.88 66.14 40.86
CA VAL A 1153 4.97 66.93 40.30
C VAL A 1153 4.96 68.32 40.92
N THR A 1154 6.05 68.70 41.58
CA THR A 1154 6.17 70.01 42.22
C THR A 1154 6.72 71.04 41.23
N LEU A 1155 5.97 72.11 41.00
CA LEU A 1155 6.36 73.30 40.24
C LEU A 1155 6.88 74.35 41.21
N THR A 1156 8.08 74.86 41.00
CA THR A 1156 8.72 75.87 41.86
C THR A 1156 9.08 77.11 41.05
N THR A 1157 8.43 78.24 41.32
CA THR A 1157 8.68 79.54 40.69
C THR A 1157 9.58 80.40 41.57
N GLN A 1158 10.64 80.94 40.99
CA GLN A 1158 11.65 81.75 41.67
C GLN A 1158 11.12 83.10 42.21
N ALA A 1159 11.88 83.70 43.13
CA ALA A 1159 11.61 85.02 43.69
C ALA A 1159 11.93 86.15 42.70
N SER A 1160 11.28 87.32 42.84
CA SER A 1160 11.50 88.46 41.94
C SER A 1160 12.73 89.31 42.28
N GLY A 1161 13.47 88.92 43.32
CA GLY A 1161 14.76 89.51 43.67
C GLY A 1161 14.71 90.98 44.13
N SER A 1162 15.85 91.66 43.94
CA SER A 1162 16.05 93.05 44.35
C SER A 1162 15.60 94.05 43.29
N TYR A 1163 14.98 95.15 43.71
CA TYR A 1163 14.53 96.24 42.84
C TYR A 1163 14.68 97.62 43.48
N THR A 1164 14.85 98.64 42.65
CA THR A 1164 14.89 100.05 43.06
C THR A 1164 13.49 100.66 42.97
N ARG A 1165 13.12 101.46 43.96
CA ARG A 1165 11.86 102.23 44.05
C ARG A 1165 12.14 103.71 43.86
N ILE A 1166 11.43 104.34 42.95
CA ILE A 1166 11.47 105.79 42.71
C ILE A 1166 10.05 106.31 42.79
N ALA A 1167 9.72 107.07 43.83
CA ALA A 1167 8.42 107.68 43.97
C ALA A 1167 8.50 109.21 43.96
N SER A 1168 7.46 109.85 43.46
CA SER A 1168 7.29 111.30 43.55
C SER A 1168 5.81 111.61 43.71
N GLY A 1169 5.50 112.63 44.50
CA GLY A 1169 4.11 113.00 44.71
C GLY A 1169 3.96 114.38 45.30
N VAL A 1170 2.71 114.76 45.51
CA VAL A 1170 2.33 115.99 46.19
C VAL A 1170 1.17 115.71 47.12
N GLU A 1171 1.25 116.28 48.31
CA GLU A 1171 0.19 116.29 49.31
C GLU A 1171 -0.31 117.71 49.48
N ALA A 1172 -1.62 117.90 49.63
CA ALA A 1172 -2.28 119.17 49.75
C ALA A 1172 -3.20 119.15 50.98
N ARG A 1173 -3.01 120.10 51.89
CA ARG A 1173 -3.88 120.32 53.05
C ARG A 1173 -4.64 121.63 52.92
N PHE A 1174 -5.94 121.58 53.10
CA PHE A 1174 -6.85 122.72 53.01
C PHE A 1174 -7.21 123.20 54.43
N GLY A 1175 -7.45 124.50 54.62
CA GLY A 1175 -7.71 125.10 55.93
C GLY A 1175 -8.96 124.61 56.68
N ASN A 1176 -9.77 123.72 56.09
CA ASN A 1176 -10.94 123.09 56.71
C ASN A 1176 -10.66 121.66 57.22
N GLY A 1177 -9.40 121.23 57.30
CA GLY A 1177 -9.01 119.89 57.77
C GLY A 1177 -9.12 118.79 56.70
N ALA A 1178 -9.45 119.14 55.46
CA ALA A 1178 -9.39 118.23 54.32
C ALA A 1178 -7.96 118.14 53.78
N GLU A 1179 -7.54 116.94 53.38
CA GLU A 1179 -6.22 116.67 52.82
C GLU A 1179 -6.37 115.74 51.62
N ALA A 1180 -5.56 115.97 50.58
CA ALA A 1180 -5.55 115.15 49.38
C ALA A 1180 -4.11 114.94 48.91
N TYR A 1181 -3.80 113.77 48.36
CA TYR A 1181 -2.47 113.47 47.86
C TYR A 1181 -2.52 112.69 46.55
N LEU A 1182 -1.48 112.89 45.75
CA LEU A 1182 -1.22 112.15 44.52
C LEU A 1182 0.23 111.69 44.52
N ARG A 1183 0.45 110.38 44.35
CA ARG A 1183 1.77 109.75 44.33
C ARG A 1183 1.90 108.87 43.09
N GLY A 1184 3.00 109.02 42.36
CA GLY A 1184 3.46 108.05 41.36
C GLY A 1184 4.69 107.33 41.88
N GLU A 1185 4.80 106.04 41.61
CA GLU A 1185 5.95 105.22 41.97
C GLU A 1185 6.35 104.32 40.80
N ALA A 1186 7.64 104.28 40.48
CA ALA A 1186 8.25 103.38 39.52
C ALA A 1186 9.18 102.40 40.23
N ARG A 1187 9.23 101.17 39.73
CA ARG A 1187 10.04 100.06 40.25
C ARG A 1187 10.90 99.50 39.12
N ILE A 1188 12.20 99.35 39.38
CA ILE A 1188 13.19 98.97 38.39
C ILE A 1188 14.18 97.98 39.01
N GLY A 1189 14.14 96.73 38.56
CA GLY A 1189 15.04 95.63 38.91
C GLY A 1189 15.28 94.71 37.72
N GLU A 1190 16.07 93.65 37.92
CA GLU A 1190 16.37 92.64 36.88
C GLU A 1190 15.10 91.85 36.51
N ASP A 1191 14.40 91.34 37.51
CA ASP A 1191 13.22 90.47 37.35
C ASP A 1191 11.90 91.17 37.69
N LEU A 1192 11.93 92.46 38.07
CA LEU A 1192 10.74 93.27 38.39
C LEU A 1192 10.86 94.69 37.83
N THR A 1193 9.94 95.07 36.96
CA THR A 1193 9.76 96.47 36.51
C THR A 1193 8.30 96.87 36.56
N GLY A 1194 7.97 98.07 37.01
CA GLY A 1194 6.57 98.45 37.14
C GLY A 1194 6.33 99.89 37.52
N PHE A 1195 5.06 100.28 37.55
CA PHE A 1195 4.64 101.58 38.04
C PHE A 1195 3.32 101.48 38.79
N SER A 1196 3.07 102.40 39.72
CA SER A 1196 1.78 102.60 40.37
C SER A 1196 1.48 104.08 40.57
N VAL A 1197 0.21 104.41 40.57
CA VAL A 1197 -0.32 105.75 40.88
C VAL A 1197 -1.36 105.59 41.96
N VAL A 1198 -1.22 106.39 43.01
CA VAL A 1198 -2.11 106.42 44.17
C VAL A 1198 -2.67 107.83 44.29
N ALA A 1199 -3.98 107.93 44.39
CA ALA A 1199 -4.67 109.18 44.73
C ALA A 1199 -5.52 108.94 45.98
N GLY A 1200 -5.37 109.80 46.99
CA GLY A 1200 -6.13 109.67 48.22
C GLY A 1200 -6.59 111.00 48.77
N ALA A 1201 -7.63 110.96 49.60
CA ALA A 1201 -8.16 112.09 50.32
C ALA A 1201 -8.59 111.68 51.72
N ARG A 1202 -8.46 112.60 52.68
CA ARG A 1202 -8.81 112.40 54.08
C ARG A 1202 -9.38 113.68 54.69
N MET A 1203 -10.22 113.52 55.70
CA MET A 1203 -10.88 114.62 56.39
C MET A 1203 -10.89 114.36 57.89
N ALA A 1204 -10.24 115.24 58.64
CA ALA A 1204 -10.26 115.24 60.10
C ALA A 1204 -11.48 116.00 60.63
N PHE A 1205 -12.05 115.58 61.76
CA PHE A 1205 -13.17 116.23 62.46
C PHE A 1205 -13.11 116.09 63.98
#